data_AF-A0A524H1L2-F1
#
_entry.id   AF-A0A524H1L2-F1
#
_cell.length_a   1.000
_cell.length_b   1.000
_cell.length_c   1.000
_cell.angle_alpha   90.00
_cell.angle_beta   90.00
_cell.angle_gamma   90.00
#
_symmetry.space_group_name_H-M   'P 1'
#
loop_
_entity.id
_entity.type
_entity.pdbx_description
1 polymer ?
#
loop_
_entity_poly.entity_id
_entity_poly.type
_entity_poly.pdbx_seq_one_letter_code
_entity_poly.pdbx_strand_id
1 'polypeptide(L)'
;ALEPMAYYPITIAEKIAGEGLNEEHEADVELVLNSSAKWYLGTDGNSPVSKYDLVTVVIHEICHGLGFFDSMDAENSVGSYGLGSVPIIYDKLIENLSEKRLTDTTYFKQNSASLYQELVSGQLYFAGPVTRRYLSGARARLYSPSVWDPGSSVSHLDETRTAKADALMTPYIDLGEAIHNPGNLTKAILGDLGWINTRILPQKIKDTEELLSEIEINTKVKSDTAFNREMVGLVWSFNDFLTVDTLIMSSPLSDDSYSGMIQIPSYNTNLEYYFFVPDDFLRLYKSPSLAEKKPYSIYIGTDTVKPVISHSPEKYYFENIDTILFEAVVTDNLGIDTVYIEYRVNEGPLKYSGMILKEEDKYALNLYVKPELLRGGDIINYRIIAADKASARNIKISPSVNYYSIRIETLMPAVTNYSTDFYNSEDDFYNSGFEIKKPSNFKTTGLHSEHPYKSPNEDYKSLEFSSVLRHPVICDASGLVITFRELVLVEPGAEGSVYGFSDFYDFVIIEASKDFGKNWFALADGYDSRHIPSWETDYNSSISGDNSTYEGNESMMVEHAFYPRISDMISNGDSLLIRFRLYSDPYANGWGWAIDDLKINPLVDEVEEIKSPVIKVYPNPGNGIVNFTFDSGDHIKPVYISVYNWQGVCIVQEASFTEERITLDLSRNPPGLYLIVINGEQGNTTMKYNLIK
;
A
#
# COMPACT_ATOMS: atom_id res chain seq x y z
N ALA A 1 -15.45 -23.61 -1.83
CA ALA A 1 -14.93 -23.90 -3.18
C ALA A 1 -15.35 -25.30 -3.62
N LEU A 2 -15.41 -25.56 -4.93
CA LEU A 2 -15.75 -26.90 -5.46
C LEU A 2 -14.61 -27.91 -5.20
N GLU A 3 -13.38 -27.51 -5.48
CA GLU A 3 -12.17 -28.29 -5.24
C GLU A 3 -11.38 -27.64 -4.08
N PRO A 4 -11.52 -28.11 -2.83
CA PRO A 4 -10.86 -27.49 -1.67
C PRO A 4 -9.36 -27.79 -1.57
N MET A 5 -8.83 -28.66 -2.44
CA MET A 5 -7.40 -29.04 -2.50
C MET A 5 -6.74 -28.49 -3.77
N ALA A 6 -6.97 -27.20 -4.03
CA ALA A 6 -6.38 -26.42 -5.11
C ALA A 6 -6.22 -24.96 -4.66
N TYR A 7 -5.23 -24.26 -5.21
CA TYR A 7 -5.16 -22.81 -5.10
C TYR A 7 -6.07 -22.14 -6.12
N TYR A 8 -6.60 -20.98 -5.77
CA TYR A 8 -7.46 -20.17 -6.62
C TYR A 8 -6.81 -18.78 -6.75
N PRO A 9 -6.71 -18.22 -7.96
CA PRO A 9 -6.42 -16.81 -8.16
C PRO A 9 -7.35 -15.94 -7.30
N ILE A 10 -6.83 -14.83 -6.78
CA ILE A 10 -7.54 -14.02 -5.78
C ILE A 10 -8.94 -13.58 -6.25
N THR A 11 -9.05 -13.14 -7.50
CA THR A 11 -10.32 -12.79 -8.15
C THR A 11 -11.37 -13.91 -8.06
N ILE A 12 -10.98 -15.17 -8.28
CA ILE A 12 -11.87 -16.33 -8.17
C ILE A 12 -12.13 -16.66 -6.70
N ALA A 13 -11.11 -16.60 -5.84
CA ALA A 13 -11.25 -16.87 -4.42
C ALA A 13 -12.28 -15.95 -3.77
N GLU A 14 -12.20 -14.64 -4.03
CA GLU A 14 -13.16 -13.63 -3.59
C GLU A 14 -14.54 -13.84 -4.19
N LYS A 15 -14.65 -14.15 -5.49
CA LYS A 15 -15.93 -14.52 -6.12
C LYS A 15 -16.59 -15.71 -5.42
N ILE A 16 -15.81 -16.73 -5.06
CA ILE A 16 -16.29 -17.92 -4.36
C ILE A 16 -16.66 -17.60 -2.91
N ALA A 17 -15.84 -16.83 -2.19
CA ALA A 17 -16.09 -16.44 -0.80
C ALA A 17 -17.31 -15.50 -0.68
N GLY A 18 -17.41 -14.54 -1.62
CA GLY A 18 -18.42 -13.49 -1.62
C GLY A 18 -18.05 -12.24 -0.87
N GLU A 19 -16.77 -12.07 -0.56
CA GLU A 19 -16.17 -10.95 0.18
C GLU A 19 -14.76 -10.71 -0.37
N GLY A 20 -14.26 -9.49 -0.16
CA GLY A 20 -12.86 -9.15 -0.46
C GLY A 20 -11.94 -9.90 0.51
N LEU A 21 -10.87 -10.48 -0.03
CA LEU A 21 -9.83 -11.21 0.68
C LEU A 21 -8.50 -10.46 0.65
N ASN A 22 -8.32 -9.56 -0.31
CA ASN A 22 -7.22 -8.59 -0.35
C ASN A 22 -7.42 -7.45 0.66
N GLU A 23 -6.31 -6.81 1.04
CA GLU A 23 -6.37 -5.55 1.77
C GLU A 23 -6.96 -4.43 0.87
N GLU A 24 -7.57 -3.39 1.46
CA GLU A 24 -8.31 -2.36 0.70
C GLU A 24 -7.45 -1.62 -0.36
N HIS A 25 -6.13 -1.66 -0.23
CA HIS A 25 -5.17 -1.00 -1.13
C HIS A 25 -4.51 -1.95 -2.14
N GLU A 26 -4.71 -3.26 -2.01
CA GLU A 26 -4.16 -4.26 -2.94
C GLU A 26 -5.07 -4.42 -4.16
N ALA A 27 -4.48 -4.57 -5.35
CA ALA A 27 -5.23 -4.82 -6.57
C ALA A 27 -5.47 -6.32 -6.79
N ASP A 28 -6.64 -6.69 -7.30
CA ASP A 28 -6.93 -8.09 -7.65
C ASP A 28 -6.18 -8.54 -8.91
N VAL A 29 -5.88 -7.60 -9.81
CA VAL A 29 -5.16 -7.81 -11.06
C VAL A 29 -4.26 -6.60 -11.32
N GLU A 30 -2.95 -6.84 -11.38
CA GLU A 30 -1.95 -5.87 -11.81
C GLU A 30 -1.57 -6.14 -13.27
N LEU A 31 -1.51 -5.09 -14.10
CA LEU A 31 -1.18 -5.19 -15.52
C LEU A 31 -0.04 -4.24 -15.89
N VAL A 32 1.04 -4.79 -16.43
CA VAL A 32 2.19 -4.02 -16.93
C VAL A 32 2.22 -4.07 -18.45
N LEU A 33 2.09 -2.92 -19.08
CA LEU A 33 2.00 -2.81 -20.54
C LEU A 33 3.22 -2.07 -21.11
N ASN A 34 3.84 -2.66 -22.14
CA ASN A 34 4.99 -2.05 -22.81
C ASN A 34 4.58 -0.75 -23.53
N SER A 35 5.02 0.40 -23.01
CA SER A 35 4.70 1.73 -23.55
C SER A 35 5.28 2.01 -24.95
N SER A 36 6.27 1.23 -25.40
CA SER A 36 6.97 1.43 -26.68
C SER A 36 6.38 0.63 -27.85
N ALA A 37 5.43 -0.27 -27.61
CA ALA A 37 4.80 -1.04 -28.66
C ALA A 37 3.88 -0.17 -29.56
N LYS A 38 3.64 -0.64 -30.79
CA LYS A 38 2.84 0.07 -31.81
C LYS A 38 1.35 -0.08 -31.53
N TRP A 39 0.86 0.57 -30.49
CA TRP A 39 -0.53 0.46 -30.07
C TRP A 39 -1.50 1.23 -30.97
N TYR A 40 -2.64 0.60 -31.21
CA TYR A 40 -3.89 1.25 -31.53
C TYR A 40 -4.65 1.51 -30.22
N LEU A 41 -4.89 2.78 -29.92
CA LEU A 41 -5.51 3.24 -28.67
C LEU A 41 -7.02 3.47 -28.80
N GLY A 42 -7.59 3.28 -29.99
CA GLY A 42 -9.03 3.40 -30.18
C GLY A 42 -9.76 2.18 -29.63
N THR A 43 -11.02 2.37 -29.24
CA THR A 43 -11.86 1.31 -28.66
C THR A 43 -12.97 0.85 -29.61
N ASP A 44 -12.87 1.18 -30.90
CA ASP A 44 -13.91 0.95 -31.91
C ASP A 44 -13.72 -0.36 -32.70
N GLY A 45 -12.59 -1.06 -32.47
CA GLY A 45 -12.20 -2.27 -33.16
C GLY A 45 -11.68 -2.06 -34.60
N ASN A 46 -11.45 -0.82 -35.03
CA ASN A 46 -10.93 -0.49 -36.36
C ASN A 46 -9.39 -0.43 -36.37
N SER A 47 -8.74 -1.43 -35.74
CA SER A 47 -7.29 -1.47 -35.62
C SER A 47 -6.60 -1.53 -36.99
N PRO A 48 -5.69 -0.58 -37.30
CA PRO A 48 -4.94 -0.62 -38.55
C PRO A 48 -4.00 -1.83 -38.60
N VAL A 49 -3.80 -2.40 -39.79
CA VAL A 49 -2.91 -3.56 -40.07
C VAL A 49 -1.43 -3.36 -39.69
N SER A 50 -1.04 -2.19 -39.20
CA SER A 50 0.32 -1.85 -38.76
C SER A 50 0.45 -1.70 -37.25
N LYS A 51 -0.61 -1.97 -36.48
CA LYS A 51 -0.69 -1.74 -35.04
C LYS A 51 -1.33 -2.93 -34.31
N TYR A 52 -0.99 -3.09 -33.04
CA TYR A 52 -1.67 -4.01 -32.13
C TYR A 52 -2.84 -3.30 -31.47
N ASP A 53 -3.98 -3.98 -31.37
CA ASP A 53 -5.15 -3.46 -30.66
C ASP A 53 -4.95 -3.53 -29.15
N LEU A 54 -4.84 -2.37 -28.49
CA LEU A 54 -4.58 -2.35 -27.05
C LEU A 54 -5.75 -2.93 -26.25
N VAL A 55 -6.99 -2.71 -26.70
CA VAL A 55 -8.17 -3.23 -26.00
C VAL A 55 -8.19 -4.75 -26.03
N THR A 56 -7.86 -5.38 -27.17
CA THR A 56 -7.73 -6.84 -27.26
C THR A 56 -6.70 -7.39 -26.29
N VAL A 57 -5.49 -6.83 -26.27
CA VAL A 57 -4.44 -7.28 -25.35
C VAL A 57 -4.88 -7.11 -23.90
N VAL A 58 -5.42 -5.94 -23.52
CA VAL A 58 -5.89 -5.72 -22.15
C VAL A 58 -7.00 -6.70 -21.74
N ILE A 59 -7.97 -7.00 -22.61
CA ILE A 59 -9.01 -7.99 -22.29
C ILE A 59 -8.42 -9.40 -22.16
N HIS A 60 -7.42 -9.74 -22.99
CA HIS A 60 -6.69 -11.01 -22.89
C HIS A 60 -5.98 -11.14 -21.53
N GLU A 61 -5.19 -10.14 -21.14
CA GLU A 61 -4.49 -10.15 -19.85
C GLU A 61 -5.47 -10.14 -18.65
N ILE A 62 -6.60 -9.44 -18.77
CA ILE A 62 -7.67 -9.51 -17.76
C ILE A 62 -8.20 -10.95 -17.65
N CYS A 63 -8.36 -11.70 -18.73
CA CYS A 63 -8.80 -13.10 -18.65
C CYS A 63 -7.81 -13.98 -17.89
N HIS A 64 -6.50 -13.75 -18.02
CA HIS A 64 -5.49 -14.38 -17.17
C HIS A 64 -5.68 -14.01 -15.70
N GLY A 65 -5.86 -12.72 -15.39
CA GLY A 65 -6.16 -12.24 -14.03
C GLY A 65 -7.47 -12.78 -13.43
N LEU A 66 -8.46 -13.09 -14.27
CA LEU A 66 -9.70 -13.78 -13.89
C LEU A 66 -9.51 -15.30 -13.74
N GLY A 67 -8.29 -15.80 -13.91
CA GLY A 67 -7.86 -17.16 -13.59
C GLY A 67 -7.70 -18.12 -14.77
N PHE A 68 -7.77 -17.64 -16.01
CA PHE A 68 -7.36 -18.41 -17.19
C PHE A 68 -5.83 -18.53 -17.21
N PHE A 69 -5.25 -19.22 -16.25
CA PHE A 69 -3.80 -19.35 -16.06
C PHE A 69 -3.52 -20.73 -15.48
N ASP A 70 -2.47 -21.39 -15.94
CA ASP A 70 -2.00 -22.68 -15.43
C ASP A 70 -0.72 -22.52 -14.61
N SER A 71 -0.39 -23.50 -13.77
CA SER A 71 0.88 -23.48 -13.03
C SER A 71 1.87 -24.56 -13.47
N MET A 72 1.61 -25.17 -14.63
CA MET A 72 2.44 -26.23 -15.19
C MET A 72 3.72 -25.65 -15.78
N ASP A 73 4.80 -26.40 -15.62
CA ASP A 73 6.09 -26.04 -16.21
C ASP A 73 6.80 -27.28 -16.73
N ALA A 74 7.69 -27.07 -17.70
CA ALA A 74 8.47 -28.11 -18.34
C ALA A 74 9.90 -27.64 -18.61
N GLU A 75 10.82 -28.06 -17.76
CA GLU A 75 12.23 -27.75 -17.86
C GLU A 75 13.07 -29.03 -17.81
N ASN A 76 14.19 -29.08 -18.54
CA ASN A 76 15.15 -30.19 -18.45
C ASN A 76 14.53 -31.59 -18.63
N SER A 77 13.51 -31.72 -19.49
CA SER A 77 12.72 -32.96 -19.70
C SER A 77 11.96 -33.45 -18.46
N VAL A 78 11.61 -32.54 -17.55
CA VAL A 78 10.85 -32.78 -16.33
C VAL A 78 9.65 -31.85 -16.33
N GLY A 79 8.46 -32.42 -16.09
CA GLY A 79 7.23 -31.66 -15.97
C GLY A 79 6.85 -31.49 -14.51
N SER A 80 6.38 -30.31 -14.14
CA SER A 80 5.95 -29.92 -12.80
C SER A 80 4.63 -29.15 -12.89
N TYR A 81 3.99 -28.95 -11.74
CA TYR A 81 2.86 -28.03 -11.58
C TYR A 81 2.70 -27.65 -10.11
N GLY A 82 1.99 -26.55 -9.87
CA GLY A 82 1.49 -26.16 -8.56
C GLY A 82 2.46 -25.32 -7.74
N LEU A 83 1.91 -24.68 -6.71
CA LEU A 83 2.67 -23.97 -5.68
C LEU A 83 2.92 -24.96 -4.53
N GLY A 84 4.17 -25.35 -4.29
CA GLY A 84 4.50 -26.34 -3.25
C GLY A 84 3.77 -27.67 -3.44
N SER A 85 3.65 -28.15 -4.70
CA SER A 85 2.94 -29.38 -5.11
C SER A 85 1.41 -29.34 -5.06
N VAL A 86 0.78 -28.24 -4.63
CA VAL A 86 -0.67 -28.07 -4.71
C VAL A 86 -1.01 -27.39 -6.05
N PRO A 87 -1.79 -28.03 -6.93
CA PRO A 87 -2.16 -27.44 -8.22
C PRO A 87 -3.06 -26.22 -8.04
N ILE A 88 -3.04 -25.33 -9.01
CA ILE A 88 -4.09 -24.30 -9.12
C ILE A 88 -5.34 -24.91 -9.76
N ILE A 89 -6.50 -24.26 -9.61
CA ILE A 89 -7.78 -24.82 -10.06
C ILE A 89 -7.81 -25.15 -11.57
N TYR A 90 -7.13 -24.36 -12.40
CA TYR A 90 -7.04 -24.61 -13.84
C TYR A 90 -6.40 -25.97 -14.14
N ASP A 91 -5.29 -26.30 -13.47
CA ASP A 91 -4.55 -27.54 -13.67
C ASP A 91 -5.39 -28.80 -13.44
N LYS A 92 -6.30 -28.73 -12.45
CA LYS A 92 -7.18 -29.85 -12.07
C LYS A 92 -8.11 -30.28 -13.21
N LEU A 93 -8.32 -29.40 -14.19
CA LEU A 93 -9.25 -29.58 -15.29
C LEU A 93 -8.55 -29.92 -16.61
N ILE A 94 -7.23 -30.10 -16.60
CA ILE A 94 -6.46 -30.49 -17.79
C ILE A 94 -6.36 -32.00 -17.88
N GLU A 95 -6.71 -32.52 -19.06
CA GLU A 95 -6.61 -33.92 -19.42
C GLU A 95 -5.78 -34.11 -20.69
N ASN A 96 -5.11 -35.26 -20.78
CA ASN A 96 -4.53 -35.70 -22.03
C ASN A 96 -5.57 -36.34 -22.98
N LEU A 97 -5.13 -36.81 -24.15
CA LEU A 97 -5.98 -37.47 -25.14
C LEU A 97 -6.80 -38.63 -24.55
N SER A 98 -6.23 -39.40 -23.62
CA SER A 98 -6.85 -40.57 -23.00
C SER A 98 -7.74 -40.23 -21.79
N GLU A 99 -8.11 -38.96 -21.61
CA GLU A 99 -8.94 -38.46 -20.50
C GLU A 99 -8.32 -38.71 -19.13
N LYS A 100 -6.98 -38.68 -19.06
CA LYS A 100 -6.23 -38.75 -17.80
C LYS A 100 -5.85 -37.34 -17.37
N ARG A 101 -6.25 -36.98 -16.14
CA ARG A 101 -5.89 -35.69 -15.55
C ARG A 101 -4.41 -35.63 -15.28
N LEU A 102 -3.76 -34.53 -15.67
CA LEU A 102 -2.32 -34.36 -15.45
C LEU A 102 -1.97 -34.24 -13.97
N THR A 103 -2.91 -33.77 -13.14
CA THR A 103 -2.73 -33.66 -11.68
C THR A 103 -3.00 -34.96 -10.92
N ASP A 104 -3.36 -36.06 -11.59
CA ASP A 104 -3.55 -37.36 -10.94
C ASP A 104 -2.22 -38.11 -10.87
N THR A 105 -1.63 -38.14 -9.67
CA THR A 105 -0.31 -38.72 -9.40
C THR A 105 -0.26 -40.24 -9.52
N THR A 106 -1.41 -40.91 -9.67
CA THR A 106 -1.46 -42.33 -10.00
C THR A 106 -1.09 -42.60 -11.46
N TYR A 107 -1.30 -41.60 -12.34
CA TYR A 107 -0.90 -41.66 -13.76
C TYR A 107 0.38 -40.87 -14.02
N PHE A 108 0.46 -39.64 -13.53
CA PHE A 108 1.58 -38.72 -13.81
C PHE A 108 2.16 -38.19 -12.50
N LYS A 109 3.33 -38.70 -12.12
CA LYS A 109 4.03 -38.17 -10.95
C LYS A 109 4.46 -36.72 -11.22
N GLN A 110 4.39 -35.87 -10.21
CA GLN A 110 5.02 -34.55 -10.26
C GLN A 110 6.53 -34.68 -10.45
N ASN A 111 7.16 -33.65 -11.02
CA ASN A 111 8.59 -33.58 -11.27
C ASN A 111 9.08 -34.82 -12.02
N SER A 112 8.41 -35.17 -13.12
CA SER A 112 8.71 -36.40 -13.86
C SER A 112 8.80 -36.19 -15.36
N ALA A 113 9.61 -37.05 -16.00
CA ALA A 113 9.66 -37.14 -17.45
C ALA A 113 8.35 -37.59 -18.07
N SER A 114 7.54 -38.41 -17.37
CA SER A 114 6.22 -38.81 -17.87
C SER A 114 5.25 -37.64 -17.97
N LEU A 115 5.27 -36.71 -16.99
CA LEU A 115 4.45 -35.51 -17.06
C LEU A 115 4.95 -34.58 -18.17
N TYR A 116 6.27 -34.39 -18.27
CA TYR A 116 6.89 -33.62 -19.36
C TYR A 116 6.40 -34.06 -20.74
N GLN A 117 6.39 -35.37 -21.02
CA GLN A 117 5.96 -35.89 -22.32
C GLN A 117 4.50 -35.55 -22.66
N GLU A 118 3.62 -35.45 -21.66
CA GLU A 118 2.24 -35.02 -21.88
C GLU A 118 2.16 -33.51 -22.16
N LEU A 119 2.92 -32.69 -21.44
CA LEU A 119 2.97 -31.24 -21.61
C LEU A 119 3.42 -30.81 -23.01
N VAL A 120 4.30 -31.59 -23.65
CA VAL A 120 4.77 -31.34 -25.03
C VAL A 120 4.16 -32.29 -26.06
N SER A 121 3.05 -32.97 -25.73
CA SER A 121 2.46 -34.00 -26.59
C SER A 121 1.73 -33.47 -27.81
N GLY A 122 1.41 -32.17 -27.84
CA GLY A 122 0.45 -31.63 -28.79
C GLY A 122 -0.99 -32.00 -28.47
N GLN A 123 -1.29 -32.72 -27.37
CA GLN A 123 -2.57 -33.39 -27.15
C GLN A 123 -3.22 -33.14 -25.79
N LEU A 124 -3.22 -31.89 -25.33
CA LEU A 124 -3.87 -31.48 -24.08
C LEU A 124 -5.22 -30.83 -24.27
N TYR A 125 -6.09 -30.98 -23.27
CA TYR A 125 -7.46 -30.53 -23.32
C TYR A 125 -7.94 -29.98 -21.98
N PHE A 126 -8.67 -28.86 -22.00
CA PHE A 126 -9.43 -28.39 -20.85
C PHE A 126 -10.80 -29.07 -20.83
N ALA A 127 -11.14 -29.66 -19.69
CA ALA A 127 -12.19 -30.67 -19.58
C ALA A 127 -13.24 -30.39 -18.49
N GLY A 128 -13.47 -29.12 -18.16
CA GLY A 128 -14.47 -28.73 -17.17
C GLY A 128 -15.94 -29.00 -17.61
N PRO A 129 -16.87 -29.27 -16.66
CA PRO A 129 -18.27 -29.56 -16.96
C PRO A 129 -19.03 -28.49 -17.76
N VAL A 130 -18.81 -27.21 -17.47
CA VAL A 130 -19.42 -26.06 -18.18
C VAL A 130 -18.87 -26.01 -19.61
N THR A 131 -17.55 -26.13 -19.77
CA THR A 131 -16.87 -26.19 -21.07
C THR A 131 -17.38 -27.36 -21.90
N ARG A 132 -17.50 -28.54 -21.31
CA ARG A 132 -18.05 -29.72 -22.00
C ARG A 132 -19.49 -29.49 -22.44
N ARG A 133 -20.32 -28.85 -21.62
CA ARG A 133 -21.71 -28.52 -22.00
C ARG A 133 -21.76 -27.56 -23.19
N TYR A 134 -20.92 -26.53 -23.21
CA TYR A 134 -20.80 -25.61 -24.34
C TYR A 134 -20.35 -26.35 -25.62
N LEU A 135 -19.38 -27.25 -25.51
CA LEU A 135 -18.84 -28.03 -26.62
C LEU A 135 -19.62 -29.33 -26.90
N SER A 136 -20.87 -29.45 -26.46
CA SER A 136 -21.74 -30.62 -26.70
C SER A 136 -21.09 -31.97 -26.31
N GLY A 137 -20.38 -31.98 -25.19
CA GLY A 137 -19.68 -33.13 -24.60
C GLY A 137 -18.18 -33.20 -24.92
N ALA A 138 -17.71 -32.44 -25.91
CA ALA A 138 -16.28 -32.40 -26.26
C ALA A 138 -15.46 -31.55 -25.27
N ARG A 139 -14.13 -31.57 -25.42
CA ARG A 139 -13.18 -30.82 -24.58
C ARG A 139 -12.49 -29.73 -25.39
N ALA A 140 -12.10 -28.63 -24.76
CA ALA A 140 -11.40 -27.54 -25.44
C ALA A 140 -9.95 -27.96 -25.68
N ARG A 141 -9.43 -27.75 -26.89
CA ARG A 141 -8.04 -28.07 -27.22
C ARG A 141 -7.13 -26.94 -26.72
N LEU A 142 -6.06 -27.30 -26.02
CA LEU A 142 -5.07 -26.36 -25.52
C LEU A 142 -3.85 -26.29 -26.44
N TYR A 143 -3.20 -25.13 -26.47
CA TYR A 143 -1.91 -24.94 -27.10
C TYR A 143 -0.84 -25.66 -26.26
N SER A 144 -0.34 -26.79 -26.77
CA SER A 144 0.66 -27.62 -26.08
C SER A 144 1.73 -28.06 -27.10
N PRO A 145 2.56 -27.14 -27.63
CA PRO A 145 3.50 -27.43 -28.71
C PRO A 145 4.49 -28.56 -28.39
N SER A 146 5.13 -29.12 -29.42
CA SER A 146 6.15 -30.19 -29.25
C SER A 146 7.43 -29.73 -28.55
N VAL A 147 7.59 -28.42 -28.38
CA VAL A 147 8.64 -27.76 -27.62
C VAL A 147 7.94 -26.83 -26.66
N TRP A 148 8.25 -26.91 -25.36
CA TRP A 148 7.67 -26.04 -24.35
C TRP A 148 7.89 -24.56 -24.71
N ASP A 149 6.81 -23.77 -24.62
CA ASP A 149 6.78 -22.34 -24.90
C ASP A 149 6.44 -21.61 -23.60
N PRO A 150 7.46 -21.12 -22.85
CA PRO A 150 7.26 -20.52 -21.54
C PRO A 150 6.22 -19.38 -21.58
N GLY A 151 5.25 -19.42 -20.67
CA GLY A 151 4.16 -18.43 -20.59
C GLY A 151 3.02 -18.65 -21.59
N SER A 152 3.17 -19.55 -22.56
CA SER A 152 2.13 -19.80 -23.59
C SER A 152 1.55 -21.20 -23.53
N SER A 153 2.40 -22.23 -23.41
CA SER A 153 1.95 -23.62 -23.32
C SER A 153 0.91 -23.79 -22.21
N VAL A 154 -0.17 -24.52 -22.50
CA VAL A 154 -1.24 -24.94 -21.55
C VAL A 154 -2.18 -23.80 -21.10
N SER A 155 -1.66 -22.58 -20.95
CA SER A 155 -2.41 -21.36 -20.59
C SER A 155 -3.24 -20.78 -21.75
N HIS A 156 -3.19 -21.37 -22.94
CA HIS A 156 -3.90 -20.87 -24.12
C HIS A 156 -4.69 -21.96 -24.85
N LEU A 157 -5.71 -21.53 -25.57
CA LEU A 157 -6.45 -22.34 -26.53
C LEU A 157 -5.62 -22.57 -27.80
N ASP A 158 -5.81 -23.72 -28.44
CA ASP A 158 -5.14 -24.03 -29.70
C ASP A 158 -5.70 -23.17 -30.85
N GLU A 159 -4.81 -22.38 -31.46
CA GLU A 159 -5.09 -21.47 -32.57
C GLU A 159 -5.85 -22.12 -33.73
N THR A 160 -5.49 -23.36 -34.09
CA THR A 160 -6.04 -24.06 -35.26
C THR A 160 -7.37 -24.76 -34.98
N ARG A 161 -7.67 -25.01 -33.70
CA ARG A 161 -8.87 -25.73 -33.26
C ARG A 161 -9.92 -24.82 -32.64
N THR A 162 -9.58 -23.57 -32.36
CA THR A 162 -10.47 -22.60 -31.75
C THR A 162 -11.19 -21.81 -32.84
N ALA A 163 -12.51 -21.63 -32.68
CA ALA A 163 -13.27 -20.83 -33.62
C ALA A 163 -12.91 -19.35 -33.47
N LYS A 164 -12.94 -18.58 -34.56
CA LYS A 164 -12.63 -17.14 -34.54
C LYS A 164 -13.42 -16.34 -33.50
N ALA A 165 -14.66 -16.75 -33.21
CA ALA A 165 -15.50 -16.10 -32.20
C ALA A 165 -15.03 -16.33 -30.75
N ASP A 166 -14.14 -17.29 -30.53
CA ASP A 166 -13.60 -17.74 -29.24
C ASP A 166 -12.06 -17.59 -29.19
N ALA A 167 -11.48 -16.87 -30.16
CA ALA A 167 -10.03 -16.82 -30.35
C ALA A 167 -9.28 -15.87 -29.41
N LEU A 168 -9.96 -15.15 -28.49
CA LEU A 168 -9.27 -14.18 -27.64
C LEU A 168 -8.13 -14.83 -26.82
N MET A 169 -8.34 -16.03 -26.28
CA MET A 169 -7.38 -16.74 -25.45
C MET A 169 -6.48 -17.71 -26.23
N THR A 170 -6.26 -17.47 -27.51
CA THR A 170 -5.18 -18.14 -28.24
C THR A 170 -3.87 -17.36 -28.03
N PRO A 171 -2.68 -17.99 -28.23
CA PRO A 171 -1.42 -17.43 -27.74
C PRO A 171 -0.86 -16.27 -28.58
N TYR A 172 -1.47 -15.93 -29.72
CA TYR A 172 -0.93 -14.96 -30.65
C TYR A 172 -1.97 -13.90 -31.02
N ILE A 173 -1.50 -12.67 -31.17
CA ILE A 173 -2.26 -11.56 -31.74
C ILE A 173 -1.58 -11.05 -33.01
N ASP A 174 -2.33 -10.94 -34.10
CA ASP A 174 -1.84 -10.39 -35.36
C ASP A 174 -1.98 -8.85 -35.41
N LEU A 175 -1.15 -8.18 -36.22
CA LEU A 175 -1.31 -6.74 -36.46
C LEU A 175 -2.64 -6.47 -37.18
N GLY A 176 -3.40 -5.48 -36.68
CA GLY A 176 -4.73 -5.14 -37.19
C GLY A 176 -5.84 -6.06 -36.71
N GLU A 177 -5.54 -7.05 -35.87
CA GLU A 177 -6.55 -7.88 -35.24
C GLU A 177 -7.22 -7.15 -34.08
N ALA A 178 -8.55 -7.19 -34.04
CA ALA A 178 -9.35 -6.65 -32.95
C ALA A 178 -10.41 -7.68 -32.53
N ILE A 179 -10.22 -8.20 -31.32
CA ILE A 179 -11.11 -9.13 -30.63
C ILE A 179 -11.52 -8.46 -29.31
N HIS A 180 -12.69 -7.84 -29.27
CA HIS A 180 -13.21 -7.15 -28.08
C HIS A 180 -14.25 -7.99 -27.32
N ASN A 181 -14.41 -9.25 -27.69
CA ASN A 181 -15.29 -10.20 -27.01
C ASN A 181 -14.48 -11.45 -26.66
N PRO A 182 -14.44 -11.86 -25.37
CA PRO A 182 -13.66 -13.02 -24.95
C PRO A 182 -14.15 -14.35 -25.53
N GLY A 183 -15.36 -14.38 -26.09
CA GLY A 183 -15.98 -15.59 -26.60
C GLY A 183 -16.72 -16.38 -25.53
N ASN A 184 -17.58 -17.31 -25.95
CA ASN A 184 -18.35 -18.15 -25.04
C ASN A 184 -17.51 -19.33 -24.51
N LEU A 185 -16.49 -19.79 -25.26
CA LEU A 185 -15.59 -20.83 -24.78
C LEU A 185 -14.78 -20.35 -23.57
N THR A 186 -14.15 -19.17 -23.68
CA THR A 186 -13.42 -18.53 -22.57
C THR A 186 -14.32 -18.33 -21.35
N LYS A 187 -15.54 -17.82 -21.54
CA LYS A 187 -16.52 -17.67 -20.45
C LYS A 187 -16.92 -19.02 -19.82
N ALA A 188 -17.03 -20.09 -20.62
CA ALA A 188 -17.32 -21.42 -20.11
C ALA A 188 -16.16 -21.97 -19.26
N ILE A 189 -14.92 -21.77 -19.71
CA ILE A 189 -13.70 -22.12 -18.95
C ILE A 189 -13.66 -21.35 -17.64
N LEU A 190 -13.80 -20.01 -17.67
CA LEU A 190 -13.91 -19.19 -16.46
C LEU A 190 -15.04 -19.68 -15.53
N GLY A 191 -16.17 -20.10 -16.11
CA GLY A 191 -17.29 -20.70 -15.38
C GLY A 191 -16.91 -21.99 -14.63
N ASP A 192 -16.08 -22.84 -15.22
CA ASP A 192 -15.55 -24.05 -14.58
C ASP A 192 -14.60 -23.75 -13.43
N LEU A 193 -13.80 -22.68 -13.54
CA LEU A 193 -12.81 -22.29 -12.53
C LEU A 193 -13.45 -21.72 -11.26
N GLY A 194 -14.62 -21.08 -11.39
CA GLY A 194 -15.35 -20.55 -10.24
C GLY A 194 -16.24 -19.34 -10.52
N TRP A 195 -16.26 -18.80 -11.74
CA TRP A 195 -17.14 -17.68 -12.09
C TRP A 195 -18.62 -18.07 -12.19
N ILE A 196 -18.89 -19.35 -12.45
CA ILE A 196 -20.21 -19.95 -12.23
C ILE A 196 -20.09 -20.81 -10.97
N ASN A 197 -20.64 -20.32 -9.86
CA ASN A 197 -20.50 -20.96 -8.56
C ASN A 197 -21.85 -21.16 -7.88
N THR A 198 -21.95 -22.23 -7.09
CA THR A 198 -23.06 -22.44 -6.17
C THR A 198 -22.54 -22.42 -4.74
N ARG A 199 -23.06 -21.49 -3.95
CA ARG A 199 -22.73 -21.33 -2.53
C ARG A 199 -23.88 -21.81 -1.68
N ILE A 200 -23.55 -22.64 -0.71
CA ILE A 200 -24.41 -22.94 0.41
C ILE A 200 -24.03 -21.94 1.50
N LEU A 201 -24.99 -21.18 1.99
CA LEU A 201 -24.84 -20.14 3.01
C LEU A 201 -25.63 -20.57 4.26
N PRO A 202 -25.05 -21.42 5.11
CA PRO A 202 -25.70 -21.86 6.34
C PRO A 202 -25.95 -20.70 7.28
N GLN A 203 -27.04 -20.79 8.04
CA GLN A 203 -27.17 -19.97 9.24
C GLN A 203 -26.04 -20.36 10.22
N LYS A 204 -25.26 -19.39 10.70
CA LYS A 204 -24.28 -19.64 11.77
C LYS A 204 -25.04 -20.08 13.02
N ILE A 205 -24.74 -21.27 13.52
CA ILE A 205 -25.28 -21.81 14.78
C ILE A 205 -24.12 -21.93 15.75
N LYS A 206 -24.31 -21.40 16.95
CA LYS A 206 -23.35 -21.43 18.05
C LYS A 206 -23.63 -22.60 18.99
N ASP A 207 -22.66 -22.91 19.83
CA ASP A 207 -22.87 -23.83 20.94
C ASP A 207 -23.99 -23.33 21.84
N THR A 208 -24.65 -24.25 22.55
CA THR A 208 -25.78 -23.92 23.40
C THR A 208 -25.84 -24.77 24.65
N GLU A 209 -26.20 -24.13 25.77
CA GLU A 209 -26.51 -24.78 27.04
C GLU A 209 -28.00 -25.12 27.18
N GLU A 210 -28.81 -24.84 26.15
CA GLU A 210 -30.22 -25.16 26.17
C GLU A 210 -30.46 -26.68 26.14
N LEU A 211 -31.46 -27.13 26.89
CA LEU A 211 -31.92 -28.52 26.87
C LEU A 211 -32.79 -28.76 25.63
N LEU A 212 -32.17 -29.18 24.53
CA LEU A 212 -32.83 -29.44 23.25
C LEU A 212 -33.12 -30.93 23.06
N SER A 213 -34.33 -31.26 22.59
CA SER A 213 -34.67 -32.58 22.04
C SER A 213 -34.47 -32.66 20.53
N GLU A 214 -34.48 -31.50 19.86
CA GLU A 214 -34.28 -31.35 18.42
C GLU A 214 -33.69 -29.98 18.11
N ILE A 215 -33.04 -29.84 16.96
CA ILE A 215 -32.47 -28.59 16.48
C ILE A 215 -32.85 -28.39 15.00
N GLU A 216 -33.23 -27.16 14.66
CA GLU A 216 -33.46 -26.75 13.27
C GLU A 216 -32.15 -26.25 12.67
N ILE A 217 -31.78 -26.81 11.52
CA ILE A 217 -30.62 -26.42 10.74
C ILE A 217 -31.11 -25.75 9.46
N ASN A 218 -30.71 -24.49 9.27
CA ASN A 218 -31.14 -23.67 8.13
C ASN A 218 -29.97 -23.32 7.22
N THR A 219 -30.24 -23.24 5.92
CA THR A 219 -29.28 -22.77 4.93
C THR A 219 -29.96 -22.08 3.77
N LYS A 220 -29.24 -21.17 3.11
CA LYS A 220 -29.66 -20.56 1.85
C LYS A 220 -28.72 -21.01 0.73
N VAL A 221 -29.26 -21.42 -0.41
CA VAL A 221 -28.46 -21.68 -1.60
C VAL A 221 -28.43 -20.43 -2.47
N LYS A 222 -27.24 -20.00 -2.91
CA LYS A 222 -27.07 -18.94 -3.89
C LYS A 222 -26.25 -19.50 -5.04
N SER A 223 -26.83 -19.55 -6.23
CA SER A 223 -26.17 -20.02 -7.44
C SER A 223 -26.16 -18.93 -8.51
N ASP A 224 -25.08 -18.85 -9.27
CA ASP A 224 -25.01 -17.99 -10.47
C ASP A 224 -25.87 -18.56 -11.63
N THR A 225 -26.29 -19.83 -11.52
CA THR A 225 -27.13 -20.55 -12.49
C THR A 225 -28.26 -21.31 -11.78
N ALA A 226 -28.82 -22.34 -12.42
CA ALA A 226 -29.73 -23.27 -11.77
C ALA A 226 -28.96 -24.29 -10.90
N PHE A 227 -29.67 -24.85 -9.92
CA PHE A 227 -29.21 -25.96 -9.09
C PHE A 227 -30.36 -26.94 -8.83
N ASN A 228 -30.05 -28.16 -8.39
CA ASN A 228 -31.07 -29.15 -8.10
C ASN A 228 -31.74 -28.87 -6.75
N ARG A 229 -32.90 -28.20 -6.82
CA ARG A 229 -33.69 -27.82 -5.65
C ARG A 229 -34.23 -28.99 -4.83
N GLU A 230 -34.32 -30.18 -5.41
CA GLU A 230 -34.80 -31.41 -4.75
C GLU A 230 -33.66 -32.21 -4.09
N MET A 231 -32.40 -31.76 -4.23
CA MET A 231 -31.22 -32.44 -3.69
C MET A 231 -30.34 -31.53 -2.84
N VAL A 232 -30.94 -30.56 -2.15
CA VAL A 232 -30.27 -29.84 -1.07
C VAL A 232 -30.29 -30.72 0.18
N GLY A 233 -29.12 -31.22 0.58
CA GLY A 233 -29.00 -32.21 1.63
C GLY A 233 -28.10 -31.80 2.79
N LEU A 234 -28.34 -32.43 3.93
CA LEU A 234 -27.62 -32.29 5.19
C LEU A 234 -27.15 -33.69 5.63
N VAL A 235 -25.87 -33.83 5.91
CA VAL A 235 -25.26 -35.05 6.46
C VAL A 235 -24.72 -34.72 7.84
N TRP A 236 -24.99 -35.55 8.84
CA TRP A 236 -24.54 -35.30 10.20
C TRP A 236 -24.10 -36.56 10.95
N SER A 237 -23.41 -36.35 12.06
CA SER A 237 -22.89 -37.36 12.97
C SER A 237 -22.85 -36.84 14.41
N PHE A 238 -22.85 -37.79 15.35
CA PHE A 238 -22.61 -37.54 16.78
C PHE A 238 -21.37 -38.29 17.30
N ASN A 239 -20.56 -38.86 16.39
CA ASN A 239 -19.42 -39.71 16.73
C ASN A 239 -18.29 -39.63 15.69
N ASP A 240 -17.87 -38.42 15.35
CA ASP A 240 -16.73 -38.16 14.46
C ASP A 240 -16.89 -38.83 13.08
N PHE A 241 -18.11 -38.80 12.54
CA PHE A 241 -18.49 -39.42 11.26
C PHE A 241 -18.23 -40.95 11.19
N LEU A 242 -18.05 -41.64 12.33
CA LEU A 242 -18.03 -43.12 12.36
C LEU A 242 -19.36 -43.72 11.90
N THR A 243 -20.46 -43.04 12.26
CA THR A 243 -21.79 -43.29 11.70
C THR A 243 -22.40 -41.97 11.23
N VAL A 244 -23.17 -42.02 10.14
CA VAL A 244 -23.77 -40.83 9.54
C VAL A 244 -25.26 -41.06 9.28
N ASP A 245 -26.01 -39.99 9.38
CA ASP A 245 -27.38 -39.89 8.86
C ASP A 245 -27.43 -38.82 7.77
N THR A 246 -28.48 -38.84 6.95
CA THR A 246 -28.66 -37.90 5.85
C THR A 246 -30.12 -37.48 5.71
N LEU A 247 -30.35 -36.19 5.48
CA LEU A 247 -31.65 -35.57 5.32
C LEU A 247 -31.64 -34.73 4.04
N ILE A 248 -32.64 -34.92 3.18
CA ILE A 248 -32.96 -33.95 2.12
C ILE A 248 -33.78 -32.84 2.77
N MET A 249 -33.28 -31.61 2.70
CA MET A 249 -33.87 -30.45 3.33
C MET A 249 -35.11 -29.99 2.57
N SER A 250 -36.05 -29.38 3.28
CA SER A 250 -37.27 -28.83 2.68
C SER A 250 -37.13 -27.32 2.47
N SER A 251 -37.74 -26.76 1.42
CA SER A 251 -37.90 -25.31 1.24
C SER A 251 -39.36 -24.93 1.49
N PRO A 252 -39.71 -24.44 2.70
CA PRO A 252 -41.11 -24.19 3.06
C PRO A 252 -41.79 -23.13 2.18
N LEU A 253 -41.01 -22.15 1.69
CA LEU A 253 -41.50 -21.03 0.87
C LEU A 253 -41.28 -21.25 -0.63
N SER A 254 -40.75 -22.41 -1.03
CA SER A 254 -40.34 -22.69 -2.43
C SER A 254 -39.32 -21.68 -3.00
N ASP A 255 -38.59 -21.02 -2.10
CA ASP A 255 -37.49 -20.11 -2.41
C ASP A 255 -36.14 -20.86 -2.29
N ASP A 256 -35.02 -20.14 -2.20
CA ASP A 256 -33.70 -20.77 -2.05
C ASP A 256 -33.32 -20.99 -0.58
N SER A 257 -34.28 -20.88 0.34
CA SER A 257 -34.09 -21.11 1.77
C SER A 257 -34.54 -22.53 2.11
N TYR A 258 -33.71 -23.26 2.86
CA TYR A 258 -33.90 -24.66 3.20
C TYR A 258 -33.76 -24.89 4.70
N SER A 259 -34.63 -25.74 5.25
CA SER A 259 -34.60 -26.14 6.65
C SER A 259 -34.68 -27.67 6.81
N GLY A 260 -34.05 -28.16 7.87
CA GLY A 260 -34.06 -29.55 8.28
C GLY A 260 -33.99 -29.69 9.79
N MET A 261 -34.68 -30.69 10.34
CA MET A 261 -34.72 -30.95 11.78
C MET A 261 -33.86 -32.17 12.14
N ILE A 262 -32.98 -32.03 13.12
CA ILE A 262 -32.16 -33.12 13.67
C ILE A 262 -32.60 -33.40 15.10
N GLN A 263 -32.82 -34.67 15.43
CA GLN A 263 -33.12 -35.10 16.80
C GLN A 263 -31.83 -35.16 17.63
N ILE A 264 -31.86 -34.59 18.83
CA ILE A 264 -30.71 -34.53 19.74
C ILE A 264 -30.80 -35.68 20.76
N PRO A 265 -29.80 -36.57 20.81
CA PRO A 265 -29.89 -37.80 21.61
C PRO A 265 -29.82 -37.54 23.12
N SER A 266 -29.03 -36.55 23.55
CA SER A 266 -28.82 -36.21 24.95
C SER A 266 -28.11 -34.86 25.11
N TYR A 267 -28.19 -34.29 26.31
CA TYR A 267 -27.33 -33.19 26.74
C TYR A 267 -25.85 -33.62 26.82
N ASN A 268 -24.92 -32.68 26.66
CA ASN A 268 -23.47 -32.89 26.51
C ASN A 268 -23.12 -33.74 25.28
N THR A 269 -23.64 -33.36 24.12
CA THR A 269 -23.35 -34.03 22.83
C THR A 269 -22.72 -33.05 21.84
N ASN A 270 -21.90 -33.57 20.93
CA ASN A 270 -21.34 -32.81 19.82
C ASN A 270 -22.05 -33.24 18.53
N LEU A 271 -22.71 -32.30 17.87
CA LEU A 271 -23.32 -32.48 16.57
C LEU A 271 -22.36 -31.95 15.50
N GLU A 272 -21.91 -32.83 14.61
CA GLU A 272 -21.10 -32.44 13.46
C GLU A 272 -21.88 -32.64 12.17
N TYR A 273 -21.79 -31.70 11.23
CA TYR A 273 -22.57 -31.76 9.99
C TYR A 273 -21.95 -31.00 8.82
N TYR A 274 -22.39 -31.34 7.62
CA TYR A 274 -22.13 -30.58 6.40
C TYR A 274 -23.31 -30.66 5.44
N PHE A 275 -23.37 -29.69 4.52
CA PHE A 275 -24.39 -29.61 3.49
C PHE A 275 -23.84 -30.06 2.14
N PHE A 276 -24.73 -30.49 1.24
CA PHE A 276 -24.42 -30.67 -0.16
C PHE A 276 -25.55 -30.19 -1.08
N VAL A 277 -25.17 -29.72 -2.28
CA VAL A 277 -26.11 -29.41 -3.36
C VAL A 277 -25.42 -29.64 -4.72
N PRO A 278 -26.04 -30.37 -5.65
CA PRO A 278 -25.58 -30.43 -7.02
C PRO A 278 -26.14 -29.27 -7.85
N ASP A 279 -25.30 -28.66 -8.67
CA ASP A 279 -25.72 -27.62 -9.61
C ASP A 279 -26.25 -28.20 -10.94
N ASP A 280 -26.67 -27.33 -11.88
CA ASP A 280 -27.15 -27.72 -13.22
C ASP A 280 -26.09 -28.41 -14.09
N PHE A 281 -24.81 -28.29 -13.73
CA PHE A 281 -23.69 -28.94 -14.41
C PHE A 281 -23.25 -30.23 -13.72
N LEU A 282 -24.04 -30.73 -12.76
CA LEU A 282 -23.78 -31.93 -11.95
C LEU A 282 -22.52 -31.82 -11.07
N ARG A 283 -22.05 -30.60 -10.80
CA ARG A 283 -20.97 -30.35 -9.84
C ARG A 283 -21.57 -30.39 -8.43
N LEU A 284 -20.98 -31.18 -7.54
CA LEU A 284 -21.45 -31.34 -6.17
C LEU A 284 -20.75 -30.36 -5.24
N TYR A 285 -21.45 -29.30 -4.86
CA TYR A 285 -20.96 -28.33 -3.89
C TYR A 285 -21.23 -28.82 -2.47
N LYS A 286 -20.26 -28.61 -1.58
CA LYS A 286 -20.36 -28.94 -0.16
C LYS A 286 -20.02 -27.73 0.71
N SER A 287 -20.63 -27.66 1.88
CA SER A 287 -20.32 -26.64 2.89
C SER A 287 -20.27 -27.25 4.29
N PRO A 288 -19.11 -27.21 4.98
CA PRO A 288 -17.82 -26.72 4.49
C PRO A 288 -17.31 -27.59 3.33
N SER A 289 -16.45 -27.06 2.47
CA SER A 289 -16.04 -27.75 1.23
C SER A 289 -15.26 -29.05 1.48
N LEU A 290 -14.61 -29.18 2.64
CA LEU A 290 -13.94 -30.40 3.08
C LEU A 290 -14.87 -31.44 3.73
N ALA A 291 -16.16 -31.11 3.91
CA ALA A 291 -17.19 -32.01 4.42
C ALA A 291 -16.77 -32.71 5.72
N GLU A 292 -16.87 -34.04 5.80
CA GLU A 292 -16.50 -34.85 6.98
C GLU A 292 -15.07 -34.62 7.51
N LYS A 293 -14.15 -34.05 6.71
CA LYS A 293 -12.78 -33.76 7.18
C LYS A 293 -12.69 -32.46 7.99
N LYS A 294 -13.61 -31.52 7.78
CA LYS A 294 -13.76 -30.27 8.53
C LYS A 294 -15.25 -29.88 8.54
N PRO A 295 -16.09 -30.61 9.27
CA PRO A 295 -17.52 -30.34 9.34
C PRO A 295 -17.78 -29.06 10.15
N TYR A 296 -19.00 -28.53 10.07
CA TYR A 296 -19.50 -27.66 11.13
C TYR A 296 -19.67 -28.49 12.41
N SER A 297 -19.49 -27.87 13.57
CA SER A 297 -19.62 -28.51 14.88
C SER A 297 -20.45 -27.62 15.79
N ILE A 298 -21.36 -28.21 16.55
CA ILE A 298 -22.15 -27.55 17.59
C ILE A 298 -22.10 -28.44 18.82
N TYR A 299 -21.64 -27.88 19.94
CA TYR A 299 -21.75 -28.51 21.24
C TYR A 299 -23.05 -28.10 21.93
N ILE A 300 -23.82 -29.10 22.35
CA ILE A 300 -25.08 -28.93 23.10
C ILE A 300 -24.84 -29.47 24.51
N GLY A 301 -24.51 -28.59 25.44
CA GLY A 301 -24.01 -28.99 26.74
C GLY A 301 -23.46 -27.82 27.55
N THR A 302 -22.96 -28.12 28.75
CA THR A 302 -22.34 -27.10 29.63
C THR A 302 -21.13 -26.48 28.96
N ASP A 303 -21.10 -25.15 28.87
CA ASP A 303 -19.95 -24.47 28.29
C ASP A 303 -18.82 -24.29 29.30
N THR A 304 -17.60 -24.54 28.83
CA THR A 304 -16.35 -24.41 29.61
C THR A 304 -15.23 -23.75 28.82
N VAL A 305 -15.52 -23.38 27.57
CA VAL A 305 -14.55 -22.77 26.66
C VAL A 305 -14.46 -21.29 27.03
N LYS A 306 -13.23 -20.77 27.08
CA LYS A 306 -13.01 -19.35 27.38
C LYS A 306 -13.02 -18.55 26.09
N PRO A 307 -13.46 -17.28 26.14
CA PRO A 307 -13.26 -16.36 25.05
C PRO A 307 -11.81 -16.30 24.59
N VAL A 308 -11.61 -16.07 23.29
CA VAL A 308 -10.32 -15.77 22.68
C VAL A 308 -10.29 -14.28 22.34
N ILE A 309 -9.21 -13.60 22.73
CA ILE A 309 -8.99 -12.17 22.46
C ILE A 309 -7.75 -12.04 21.57
N SER A 310 -7.91 -11.48 20.38
CA SER A 310 -6.82 -11.07 19.49
C SER A 310 -6.77 -9.54 19.41
N HIS A 311 -5.59 -8.97 19.66
CA HIS A 311 -5.39 -7.52 19.72
C HIS A 311 -3.92 -7.18 19.44
N SER A 312 -3.71 -6.17 18.60
CA SER A 312 -2.41 -5.56 18.34
C SER A 312 -2.34 -4.21 19.08
N PRO A 313 -1.49 -4.07 20.11
CA PRO A 313 -1.42 -2.85 20.91
C PRO A 313 -0.65 -1.75 20.19
N GLU A 314 -1.19 -0.53 20.21
CA GLU A 314 -0.42 0.66 19.86
C GLU A 314 0.67 0.91 20.90
N LYS A 315 1.84 1.37 20.44
CA LYS A 315 3.00 1.59 21.32
C LYS A 315 3.03 3.00 21.90
N TYR A 316 2.56 3.99 21.15
CA TYR A 316 2.62 5.38 21.55
C TYR A 316 1.54 6.24 20.89
N TYR A 317 1.30 7.41 21.49
CA TYR A 317 0.61 8.55 20.87
C TYR A 317 1.39 9.83 21.23
N PHE A 318 1.21 10.91 20.47
CA PHE A 318 1.75 12.21 20.85
C PHE A 318 0.80 12.97 21.79
N GLU A 319 1.33 13.94 22.52
CA GLU A 319 0.53 14.93 23.24
C GLU A 319 -0.52 15.58 22.35
N ASN A 320 -1.58 16.10 22.98
CA ASN A 320 -2.75 16.70 22.32
C ASN A 320 -3.66 15.72 21.55
N ILE A 321 -3.37 14.42 21.58
CA ILE A 321 -4.32 13.41 21.11
C ILE A 321 -5.64 13.53 21.88
N ASP A 322 -6.76 13.50 21.15
CA ASP A 322 -8.11 13.65 21.72
C ASP A 322 -8.82 12.30 21.94
N THR A 323 -8.33 11.25 21.30
CA THR A 323 -8.97 9.94 21.23
C THR A 323 -7.92 8.85 21.06
N ILE A 324 -8.02 7.80 21.88
CA ILE A 324 -7.24 6.58 21.73
C ILE A 324 -8.17 5.46 21.27
N LEU A 325 -7.82 4.83 20.15
CA LEU A 325 -8.59 3.73 19.58
C LEU A 325 -8.07 2.41 20.15
N PHE A 326 -8.98 1.61 20.71
CA PHE A 326 -8.71 0.23 21.09
C PHE A 326 -9.59 -0.69 20.25
N GLU A 327 -8.99 -1.67 19.59
CA GLU A 327 -9.71 -2.65 18.76
C GLU A 327 -9.28 -4.06 19.10
N ALA A 328 -10.23 -4.99 19.22
CA ALA A 328 -9.92 -6.39 19.43
C ALA A 328 -10.92 -7.28 18.70
N VAL A 329 -10.45 -8.40 18.17
CA VAL A 329 -11.32 -9.50 17.72
C VAL A 329 -11.53 -10.41 18.91
N VAL A 330 -12.78 -10.59 19.33
CA VAL A 330 -13.14 -11.40 20.49
C VAL A 330 -14.16 -12.45 20.09
N THR A 331 -13.76 -13.72 20.14
CA THR A 331 -14.58 -14.86 19.73
C THR A 331 -14.86 -15.79 20.90
N ASP A 332 -15.99 -16.48 20.81
CA ASP A 332 -16.40 -17.51 21.75
C ASP A 332 -17.44 -18.43 21.07
N ASN A 333 -17.41 -19.71 21.43
CA ASN A 333 -18.23 -20.79 20.88
C ASN A 333 -19.72 -20.60 21.18
N LEU A 334 -20.10 -20.10 22.35
CA LEU A 334 -21.49 -19.80 22.73
C LEU A 334 -21.82 -18.32 22.45
N GLY A 335 -20.83 -17.46 22.64
CA GLY A 335 -20.86 -16.05 22.27
C GLY A 335 -20.49 -15.13 23.42
N ILE A 336 -20.18 -13.88 23.08
CA ILE A 336 -19.66 -12.89 24.02
C ILE A 336 -20.79 -12.10 24.68
N ASP A 337 -20.76 -12.00 26.01
CA ASP A 337 -21.67 -11.15 26.80
C ASP A 337 -21.13 -9.72 26.87
N THR A 338 -19.87 -9.57 27.28
CA THR A 338 -19.25 -8.26 27.51
C THR A 338 -17.77 -8.25 27.15
N VAL A 339 -17.32 -7.14 26.57
CA VAL A 339 -15.90 -6.81 26.37
C VAL A 339 -15.65 -5.41 26.93
N TYR A 340 -14.59 -5.24 27.69
CA TYR A 340 -14.20 -3.95 28.23
C TYR A 340 -12.69 -3.85 28.41
N ILE A 341 -12.19 -2.62 28.39
CA ILE A 341 -10.84 -2.33 28.82
C ILE A 341 -10.82 -2.00 30.31
N GLU A 342 -9.80 -2.47 31.00
CA GLU A 342 -9.36 -1.97 32.29
C GLU A 342 -8.06 -1.19 32.05
N TYR A 343 -7.99 0.06 32.46
CA TYR A 343 -6.82 0.90 32.22
C TYR A 343 -6.52 1.86 33.37
N ARG A 344 -5.29 2.36 33.42
CA ARG A 344 -4.85 3.44 34.31
C ARG A 344 -3.76 4.27 33.63
N VAL A 345 -3.67 5.53 34.03
CA VAL A 345 -2.57 6.42 33.63
C VAL A 345 -1.56 6.45 34.77
N ASN A 346 -0.31 6.10 34.48
CA ASN A 346 0.78 5.97 35.44
C ASN A 346 0.37 5.09 36.64
N GLU A 347 0.58 5.57 37.86
CA GLU A 347 0.16 4.92 39.12
C GLU A 347 -1.24 5.36 39.58
N GLY A 348 -2.02 5.97 38.69
CA GLY A 348 -3.39 6.41 38.98
C GLY A 348 -4.38 5.26 39.23
N PRO A 349 -5.62 5.60 39.60
CA PRO A 349 -6.67 4.61 39.85
C PRO A 349 -7.05 3.85 38.57
N LEU A 350 -7.39 2.57 38.72
CA LEU A 350 -7.96 1.75 37.65
C LEU A 350 -9.32 2.31 37.23
N LYS A 351 -9.53 2.33 35.92
CA LYS A 351 -10.76 2.75 35.24
C LYS A 351 -11.19 1.63 34.30
N TYR A 352 -12.48 1.61 33.99
CA TYR A 352 -13.09 0.61 33.11
C TYR A 352 -13.89 1.31 32.02
N SER A 353 -13.86 0.78 30.81
CA SER A 353 -14.65 1.30 29.69
C SER A 353 -15.06 0.15 28.77
N GLY A 354 -16.37 0.05 28.51
CA GLY A 354 -16.92 -0.98 27.65
C GLY A 354 -16.50 -0.79 26.20
N MET A 355 -16.18 -1.88 25.51
CA MET A 355 -15.96 -1.90 24.08
C MET A 355 -17.28 -2.25 23.39
N ILE A 356 -17.53 -1.67 22.23
CA ILE A 356 -18.77 -1.84 21.48
C ILE A 356 -18.50 -2.77 20.30
N LEU A 357 -19.35 -3.78 20.12
CA LEU A 357 -19.31 -4.62 18.92
C LEU A 357 -19.61 -3.77 17.68
N LYS A 358 -18.71 -3.81 16.70
CA LYS A 358 -18.82 -3.08 15.44
C LYS A 358 -19.38 -3.98 14.36
N GLU A 359 -18.62 -4.99 13.99
CA GLU A 359 -18.94 -5.94 12.93
C GLU A 359 -18.44 -7.33 13.33
N GLU A 360 -19.27 -8.34 13.10
CA GLU A 360 -19.01 -9.74 13.46
C GLU A 360 -18.49 -9.93 14.90
N ASP A 361 -17.18 -10.14 15.06
CA ASP A 361 -16.48 -10.37 16.32
C ASP A 361 -15.50 -9.22 16.67
N LYS A 362 -15.51 -8.11 15.92
CA LYS A 362 -14.68 -6.92 16.14
C LYS A 362 -15.32 -5.99 17.18
N TYR A 363 -14.62 -5.77 18.28
CA TYR A 363 -14.98 -4.82 19.34
C TYR A 363 -14.06 -3.61 19.27
N ALA A 364 -14.63 -2.42 19.38
CA ALA A 364 -13.86 -1.18 19.37
C ALA A 364 -14.29 -0.21 20.47
N LEU A 365 -13.34 0.58 20.96
CA LEU A 365 -13.55 1.69 21.87
C LEU A 365 -12.71 2.88 21.44
N ASN A 366 -13.37 4.00 21.18
CA ASN A 366 -12.74 5.32 21.12
C ASN A 366 -12.74 5.91 22.52
N LEU A 367 -11.61 5.78 23.22
CA LEU A 367 -11.43 6.38 24.53
C LEU A 367 -11.10 7.86 24.35
N TYR A 368 -12.09 8.72 24.56
CA TYR A 368 -11.87 10.16 24.55
C TYR A 368 -10.99 10.57 25.72
N VAL A 369 -9.87 11.22 25.41
CA VAL A 369 -8.97 11.75 26.42
C VAL A 369 -8.89 13.25 26.22
N LYS A 370 -9.17 14.00 27.28
CA LYS A 370 -9.00 15.45 27.21
C LYS A 370 -7.50 15.74 27.09
N PRO A 371 -7.06 16.56 26.12
CA PRO A 371 -5.65 16.91 25.95
C PRO A 371 -4.97 17.40 27.24
N GLU A 372 -5.71 18.06 28.14
CA GLU A 372 -5.13 18.55 29.40
C GLU A 372 -4.82 17.45 30.44
N LEU A 373 -5.32 16.22 30.23
CA LEU A 373 -5.22 15.09 31.15
C LEU A 373 -4.10 14.10 30.82
N LEU A 374 -3.52 14.17 29.62
CA LEU A 374 -2.35 13.38 29.24
C LEU A 374 -1.21 14.32 28.89
N ARG A 375 -0.06 14.07 29.51
CA ARG A 375 1.18 14.81 29.25
C ARG A 375 2.25 13.86 28.74
N GLY A 376 3.20 14.42 28.02
CA GLY A 376 4.37 13.73 27.55
C GLY A 376 5.13 13.09 28.72
N GLY A 377 5.42 11.81 28.58
CA GLY A 377 5.96 10.95 29.64
C GLY A 377 4.91 10.10 30.35
N ASP A 378 3.62 10.37 30.19
CA ASP A 378 2.56 9.52 30.76
C ASP A 378 2.55 8.14 30.08
N ILE A 379 2.20 7.12 30.86
CA ILE A 379 2.03 5.75 30.39
C ILE A 379 0.62 5.27 30.70
N ILE A 380 -0.11 4.87 29.66
CA ILE A 380 -1.41 4.22 29.80
C ILE A 380 -1.19 2.72 29.84
N ASN A 381 -1.44 2.14 31.00
CA ASN A 381 -1.39 0.69 31.20
C ASN A 381 -2.81 0.14 31.07
N TYR A 382 -3.03 -0.86 30.21
CA TYR A 382 -4.37 -1.45 30.02
C TYR A 382 -4.37 -2.96 29.78
N ARG A 383 -5.56 -3.56 29.98
CA ARG A 383 -5.91 -4.94 29.65
C ARG A 383 -7.28 -4.95 28.99
N ILE A 384 -7.51 -5.91 28.11
CA ILE A 384 -8.80 -6.23 27.53
C ILE A 384 -9.36 -7.45 28.25
N ILE A 385 -10.62 -7.37 28.69
CA ILE A 385 -11.31 -8.43 29.39
C ILE A 385 -12.58 -8.77 28.62
N ALA A 386 -12.79 -10.06 28.39
CA ALA A 386 -13.97 -10.61 27.75
C ALA A 386 -14.63 -11.65 28.65
N ALA A 387 -15.96 -11.60 28.75
CA ALA A 387 -16.79 -12.61 29.37
C ALA A 387 -17.78 -13.16 28.34
N ASP A 388 -17.95 -14.47 28.30
CA ASP A 388 -18.94 -15.14 27.47
C ASP A 388 -20.37 -15.07 28.06
N LYS A 389 -21.30 -15.65 27.31
CA LYS A 389 -22.72 -15.80 27.65
C LYS A 389 -23.03 -17.08 28.41
N ALA A 390 -22.04 -17.90 28.77
CA ALA A 390 -22.29 -19.13 29.49
C ALA A 390 -23.00 -18.85 30.83
N SER A 391 -23.83 -19.79 31.26
CA SER A 391 -24.52 -19.72 32.56
C SER A 391 -23.51 -19.60 33.70
N ALA A 392 -22.37 -20.30 33.57
CA ALA A 392 -21.18 -20.14 34.39
C ALA A 392 -20.10 -19.37 33.61
N ARG A 393 -20.30 -18.04 33.46
CA ARG A 393 -19.46 -17.14 32.66
C ARG A 393 -17.97 -17.47 32.70
N ASN A 394 -17.38 -17.79 31.56
CA ASN A 394 -15.93 -17.90 31.45
C ASN A 394 -15.34 -16.53 31.09
N ILE A 395 -14.15 -16.25 31.63
CA ILE A 395 -13.49 -14.95 31.51
C ILE A 395 -12.08 -15.13 30.94
N LYS A 396 -11.75 -14.29 29.95
CA LYS A 396 -10.42 -14.12 29.39
C LYS A 396 -9.90 -12.70 29.62
N ILE A 397 -8.61 -12.58 29.89
CA ILE A 397 -7.89 -11.32 30.06
C ILE A 397 -6.70 -11.32 29.10
N SER A 398 -6.48 -10.21 28.38
CA SER A 398 -5.35 -9.99 27.48
C SER A 398 -4.66 -8.64 27.77
N PRO A 399 -3.33 -8.61 28.02
CA PRO A 399 -2.46 -9.78 28.19
C PRO A 399 -2.84 -10.56 29.46
N SER A 400 -2.49 -11.84 29.51
CA SER A 400 -2.80 -12.71 30.65
C SER A 400 -2.05 -12.33 31.94
N VAL A 401 -0.93 -11.62 31.80
CA VAL A 401 -0.08 -11.12 32.89
C VAL A 401 0.33 -9.69 32.57
N ASN A 402 0.43 -8.83 33.58
CA ASN A 402 0.77 -7.40 33.46
C ASN A 402 -0.23 -6.61 32.60
N TYR A 403 0.23 -5.59 31.89
CA TYR A 403 -0.57 -4.66 31.09
C TYR A 403 0.12 -4.46 29.73
N TYR A 404 -0.68 -4.21 28.70
CA TYR A 404 -0.19 -3.46 27.55
C TYR A 404 0.14 -2.03 27.99
N SER A 405 1.09 -1.39 27.34
CA SER A 405 1.55 -0.04 27.67
C SER A 405 1.59 0.83 26.43
N ILE A 406 0.89 1.95 26.49
CA ILE A 406 0.94 3.03 25.50
C ILE A 406 1.68 4.20 26.14
N ARG A 407 2.73 4.71 25.50
CA ARG A 407 3.46 5.90 25.96
C ARG A 407 2.91 7.16 25.30
N ILE A 408 2.76 8.23 26.07
CA ILE A 408 2.43 9.54 25.54
C ILE A 408 3.74 10.30 25.32
N GLU A 409 4.07 10.60 24.08
CA GLU A 409 5.30 11.26 23.68
C GLU A 409 5.10 12.78 23.69
N THR A 410 6.01 13.51 24.35
CA THR A 410 5.93 14.98 24.44
C THR A 410 6.06 15.61 23.04
N LEU A 411 5.31 16.67 22.78
CA LEU A 411 5.50 17.53 21.62
C LEU A 411 6.30 18.77 22.01
N MET A 412 7.10 19.24 21.07
CA MET A 412 7.84 20.49 21.22
C MET A 412 7.03 21.66 20.63
N PRO A 413 7.37 22.92 20.96
CA PRO A 413 6.66 24.08 20.42
C PRO A 413 6.65 24.07 18.88
N ALA A 414 5.52 24.44 18.29
CA ALA A 414 5.40 24.54 16.84
C ALA A 414 6.34 25.62 16.27
N VAL A 415 6.90 25.37 15.09
CA VAL A 415 7.89 26.22 14.42
C VAL A 415 7.49 26.51 12.99
N THR A 416 7.93 27.64 12.43
CA THR A 416 7.71 27.97 10.99
C THR A 416 8.81 27.46 10.08
N ASN A 417 9.97 27.13 10.65
CA ASN A 417 11.12 26.52 9.99
C ASN A 417 11.87 25.65 11.01
N TYR A 418 12.59 24.66 10.51
CA TYR A 418 13.41 23.77 11.33
C TYR A 418 14.70 23.42 10.57
N SER A 419 15.83 23.34 11.28
CA SER A 419 17.09 22.89 10.70
C SER A 419 17.95 22.18 11.73
N THR A 420 18.60 21.09 11.33
CA THR A 420 19.53 20.33 12.17
C THR A 420 20.62 19.66 11.33
N ASP A 421 21.84 19.61 11.85
CA ASP A 421 22.95 18.74 11.41
C ASP A 421 23.01 17.45 12.26
N PHE A 422 21.90 17.16 12.94
CA PHE A 422 21.68 16.10 13.92
C PHE A 422 22.57 16.12 15.16
N TYR A 423 23.48 17.08 15.32
CA TYR A 423 24.33 17.19 16.51
C TYR A 423 23.53 17.70 17.73
N ASN A 424 23.44 16.89 18.79
CA ASN A 424 22.65 17.17 20.01
C ASN A 424 21.15 17.44 19.75
N SER A 425 20.57 16.76 18.78
CA SER A 425 19.14 16.90 18.41
C SER A 425 18.29 15.69 18.81
N GLU A 426 18.82 14.79 19.64
CA GLU A 426 18.15 13.55 20.04
C GLU A 426 16.76 13.78 20.64
N ASP A 427 16.61 14.85 21.41
CA ASP A 427 15.35 15.21 22.04
C ASP A 427 14.30 15.70 21.02
N ASP A 428 14.71 16.21 19.86
CA ASP A 428 13.82 16.78 18.84
C ASP A 428 13.08 15.68 18.05
N PHE A 429 13.52 14.43 18.15
CA PHE A 429 12.97 13.30 17.41
C PHE A 429 12.43 12.21 18.31
N TYR A 430 11.30 11.63 17.93
CA TYR A 430 10.86 10.33 18.42
C TYR A 430 11.29 9.26 17.42
N ASN A 431 12.14 8.33 17.85
CA ASN A 431 12.72 7.31 16.98
C ASN A 431 12.19 5.91 17.33
N SER A 432 11.70 5.19 16.32
CA SER A 432 11.32 3.78 16.37
C SER A 432 12.07 3.03 15.28
N GLY A 433 13.19 2.41 15.63
CA GLY A 433 14.09 1.75 14.66
C GLY A 433 15.07 2.70 13.95
N PHE A 434 15.09 3.95 14.37
CA PHE A 434 16.10 4.94 14.01
C PHE A 434 16.94 5.32 15.23
N GLU A 435 18.12 5.86 14.97
CA GLU A 435 19.02 6.39 15.98
C GLU A 435 19.78 7.59 15.42
N ILE A 436 19.91 8.64 16.22
CA ILE A 436 20.80 9.76 15.91
C ILE A 436 22.20 9.39 16.40
N LYS A 437 23.12 9.17 15.47
CA LYS A 437 24.47 8.70 15.78
C LYS A 437 25.47 9.09 14.71
N LYS A 438 26.75 8.88 15.02
CA LYS A 438 27.85 8.95 14.05
C LYS A 438 28.50 7.57 13.90
N PRO A 439 28.13 6.79 12.86
CA PRO A 439 28.82 5.56 12.51
C PRO A 439 30.30 5.79 12.13
N SER A 440 31.15 4.76 12.19
CA SER A 440 32.61 4.88 11.96
C SER A 440 32.99 5.35 10.55
N ASN A 441 32.14 5.04 9.58
CA ASN A 441 32.18 5.40 8.16
C ASN A 441 31.60 6.81 7.86
N PHE A 442 31.18 7.57 8.89
CA PHE A 442 30.63 8.92 8.77
C PHE A 442 31.43 9.94 9.59
N LYS A 443 31.59 11.15 9.06
CA LYS A 443 32.28 12.25 9.75
C LYS A 443 31.32 13.09 10.59
N THR A 444 30.07 13.23 10.14
CA THR A 444 28.98 13.95 10.81
C THR A 444 28.05 12.99 11.55
N THR A 445 27.33 13.51 12.54
CA THR A 445 26.20 12.80 13.16
C THR A 445 25.02 12.89 12.19
N GLY A 446 24.25 11.82 12.03
CA GLY A 446 23.05 11.80 11.21
C GLY A 446 21.94 11.00 11.88
N LEU A 447 20.77 11.00 11.26
CA LEU A 447 19.67 10.10 11.59
C LEU A 447 19.82 8.82 10.76
N HIS A 448 19.96 7.69 11.44
CA HIS A 448 20.25 6.40 10.83
C HIS A 448 19.19 5.38 11.19
N SER A 449 18.75 4.57 10.22
CA SER A 449 18.02 3.35 10.52
C SER A 449 18.92 2.34 11.27
N GLU A 450 18.34 1.22 11.71
CA GLU A 450 19.15 0.05 12.01
C GLU A 450 19.98 -0.35 10.76
N HIS A 451 21.22 -0.83 10.98
CA HIS A 451 22.15 -1.22 9.92
C HIS A 451 22.74 -2.62 10.23
N PRO A 452 22.33 -3.68 9.49
CA PRO A 452 21.22 -3.70 8.55
C PRO A 452 19.87 -3.49 9.26
N TYR A 453 18.85 -3.05 8.53
CA TYR A 453 17.48 -3.05 9.05
C TYR A 453 16.92 -4.48 9.06
N LYS A 454 15.86 -4.71 9.84
CA LYS A 454 15.27 -6.04 10.00
C LYS A 454 14.15 -6.25 8.99
N SER A 455 14.03 -7.49 8.50
CA SER A 455 12.86 -8.04 7.83
C SER A 455 12.09 -9.00 8.78
N PRO A 456 10.76 -9.18 8.62
CA PRO A 456 9.95 -10.11 9.41
C PRO A 456 10.38 -11.59 9.33
N ASN A 457 10.93 -12.02 8.19
CA ASN A 457 11.20 -13.41 7.81
C ASN A 457 9.94 -14.29 7.83
N GLU A 458 8.79 -13.74 7.45
CA GLU A 458 7.48 -14.41 7.43
C GLU A 458 6.60 -13.85 6.32
N ASP A 459 5.97 -14.72 5.52
CA ASP A 459 5.05 -14.32 4.44
C ASP A 459 3.93 -13.40 4.96
N TYR A 460 3.54 -12.41 4.15
CA TYR A 460 2.45 -11.47 4.44
C TYR A 460 2.66 -10.65 5.73
N LYS A 461 3.91 -10.47 6.15
CA LYS A 461 4.30 -9.56 7.23
C LYS A 461 5.19 -8.45 6.71
N SER A 462 5.17 -7.32 7.39
CA SER A 462 6.07 -6.20 7.13
C SER A 462 6.52 -5.57 8.44
N LEU A 463 7.64 -4.85 8.38
CA LEU A 463 8.14 -4.03 9.47
C LEU A 463 8.16 -2.56 9.05
N GLU A 464 7.89 -1.71 10.04
CA GLU A 464 7.83 -0.27 9.87
C GLU A 464 8.78 0.39 10.87
N PHE A 465 9.73 1.16 10.35
CA PHE A 465 10.64 1.97 11.14
C PHE A 465 10.33 3.43 10.88
N SER A 466 10.34 4.27 11.91
CA SER A 466 10.05 5.69 11.74
C SER A 466 10.83 6.59 12.68
N SER A 467 11.09 7.81 12.21
CA SER A 467 11.56 8.93 13.01
C SER A 467 10.62 10.11 12.81
N VAL A 468 10.05 10.61 13.91
CA VAL A 468 9.09 11.72 13.88
C VAL A 468 9.75 12.96 14.48
N LEU A 469 9.75 14.07 13.74
CA LEU A 469 10.12 15.38 14.27
C LEU A 469 9.04 15.85 15.25
N ARG A 470 9.43 16.05 16.51
CA ARG A 470 8.53 16.40 17.62
C ARG A 470 8.14 17.87 17.61
N HIS A 471 8.78 18.70 16.80
CA HIS A 471 8.37 20.05 16.47
C HIS A 471 7.36 20.03 15.32
N PRO A 472 6.07 20.33 15.57
CA PRO A 472 5.13 20.54 14.48
C PRO A 472 5.56 21.74 13.64
N VAL A 473 5.56 21.59 12.32
CA VAL A 473 5.94 22.63 11.37
C VAL A 473 4.69 23.31 10.82
N ILE A 474 4.61 24.63 10.99
CA ILE A 474 3.50 25.45 10.51
C ILE A 474 3.71 25.72 9.01
N CYS A 475 2.76 25.27 8.19
CA CYS A 475 2.74 25.59 6.77
C CYS A 475 2.01 26.90 6.52
N ASP A 476 2.64 27.80 5.76
CA ASP A 476 1.99 29.02 5.29
C ASP A 476 1.54 28.88 3.82
N ALA A 477 0.94 29.94 3.28
CA ALA A 477 0.45 29.95 1.90
C ALA A 477 1.55 29.85 0.83
N SER A 478 2.82 30.05 1.19
CA SER A 478 3.93 29.92 0.24
C SER A 478 4.21 28.46 -0.12
N GLY A 479 3.92 27.53 0.81
CA GLY A 479 4.25 26.12 0.70
C GLY A 479 5.45 25.74 1.56
N LEU A 480 5.91 24.51 1.41
CA LEU A 480 7.00 23.94 2.21
C LEU A 480 8.12 23.48 1.27
N VAL A 481 9.35 23.57 1.72
CA VAL A 481 10.50 22.88 1.10
C VAL A 481 11.25 22.12 2.18
N ILE A 482 11.53 20.85 1.91
CA ILE A 482 12.29 19.96 2.78
C ILE A 482 13.57 19.58 2.04
N THR A 483 14.72 19.90 2.59
CA THR A 483 16.03 19.56 1.99
C THR A 483 16.90 18.84 3.01
N PHE A 484 17.61 17.81 2.58
CA PHE A 484 18.54 17.05 3.42
C PHE A 484 19.56 16.34 2.53
N ARG A 485 20.62 15.79 3.13
CA ARG A 485 21.48 14.79 2.49
C ARG A 485 21.00 13.41 2.89
N GLU A 486 21.06 12.45 1.98
CA GLU A 486 20.69 11.07 2.31
C GLU A 486 21.51 10.00 1.59
N LEU A 487 21.44 8.78 2.14
CA LEU A 487 21.88 7.54 1.51
C LEU A 487 20.83 6.45 1.74
N VAL A 488 20.28 5.90 0.66
CA VAL A 488 19.31 4.79 0.68
C VAL A 488 19.95 3.53 0.10
N LEU A 489 19.98 2.46 0.90
CA LEU A 489 20.43 1.12 0.53
C LEU A 489 19.43 0.09 1.08
N VAL A 490 18.22 0.10 0.53
CA VAL A 490 17.13 -0.83 0.83
C VAL A 490 16.85 -1.74 -0.37
N GLU A 491 16.14 -2.85 -0.17
CA GLU A 491 15.84 -3.79 -1.25
C GLU A 491 15.15 -3.08 -2.43
N PRO A 492 15.74 -3.13 -3.64
CA PRO A 492 15.08 -2.59 -4.82
C PRO A 492 13.93 -3.50 -5.22
N GLY A 493 12.78 -2.90 -5.56
CA GLY A 493 11.69 -3.64 -6.19
C GLY A 493 12.10 -4.29 -7.52
N ALA A 494 11.27 -5.20 -8.03
CA ALA A 494 11.48 -5.89 -9.30
C ALA A 494 11.73 -4.92 -10.47
N GLU A 495 12.45 -5.35 -11.51
CA GLU A 495 12.76 -4.50 -12.67
C GLU A 495 11.47 -3.92 -13.29
N GLY A 496 11.35 -2.59 -13.27
CA GLY A 496 10.18 -1.88 -13.81
C GLY A 496 9.03 -1.66 -12.82
N SER A 497 9.14 -2.13 -11.57
CA SER A 497 8.12 -1.89 -10.55
C SER A 497 7.98 -0.41 -10.18
N VAL A 498 6.77 -0.03 -9.75
CA VAL A 498 6.39 1.36 -9.44
C VAL A 498 5.87 1.43 -8.01
N TYR A 499 6.17 2.52 -7.29
CA TYR A 499 5.67 2.72 -5.93
C TYR A 499 4.15 2.51 -5.84
N GLY A 500 3.74 1.68 -4.87
CA GLY A 500 2.34 1.29 -4.66
C GLY A 500 1.95 -0.07 -5.26
N PHE A 501 2.83 -0.73 -6.01
CA PHE A 501 2.63 -2.10 -6.52
C PHE A 501 3.27 -3.13 -5.59
N SER A 502 2.75 -4.36 -5.63
CA SER A 502 3.22 -5.47 -4.78
C SER A 502 4.69 -5.87 -5.00
N ASP A 503 5.23 -5.58 -6.19
CA ASP A 503 6.63 -5.83 -6.58
C ASP A 503 7.57 -4.64 -6.28
N PHE A 504 7.08 -3.66 -5.52
CA PHE A 504 7.87 -2.57 -4.92
C PHE A 504 8.18 -2.90 -3.46
N TYR A 505 9.20 -3.74 -3.24
CA TYR A 505 9.50 -4.42 -1.98
C TYR A 505 9.76 -3.49 -0.79
N ASP A 506 10.97 -2.95 -0.65
CA ASP A 506 11.35 -2.06 0.45
C ASP A 506 11.41 -0.61 -0.03
N PHE A 507 11.03 0.33 0.83
CA PHE A 507 11.07 1.74 0.45
C PHE A 507 11.20 2.69 1.64
N VAL A 508 11.69 3.88 1.33
CA VAL A 508 11.70 5.02 2.24
C VAL A 508 10.68 6.06 1.78
N ILE A 509 10.06 6.75 2.73
CA ILE A 509 9.04 7.77 2.46
C ILE A 509 9.03 8.86 3.53
N ILE A 510 8.59 10.05 3.14
CA ILE A 510 8.33 11.17 4.04
C ILE A 510 6.83 11.41 4.10
N GLU A 511 6.29 11.47 5.31
CA GLU A 511 4.87 11.60 5.56
C GLU A 511 4.60 12.73 6.55
N ALA A 512 3.38 13.25 6.53
CA ALA A 512 2.91 14.26 7.47
C ALA A 512 1.60 13.86 8.15
N SER A 513 1.34 14.46 9.32
CA SER A 513 0.11 14.31 10.07
C SER A 513 -0.39 15.66 10.57
N LYS A 514 -1.71 15.85 10.53
CA LYS A 514 -2.42 17.05 11.01
C LYS A 514 -3.10 16.87 12.37
N ASP A 515 -3.18 15.62 12.81
CA ASP A 515 -3.97 15.20 13.96
C ASP A 515 -3.09 14.44 14.97
N PHE A 516 -1.89 14.99 15.17
CA PHE A 516 -0.92 14.54 16.17
C PHE A 516 -0.52 13.06 16.02
N GLY A 517 -0.38 12.62 14.76
CA GLY A 517 0.10 11.29 14.40
C GLY A 517 -1.00 10.22 14.35
N LYS A 518 -2.28 10.61 14.45
CA LYS A 518 -3.40 9.67 14.34
C LYS A 518 -3.59 9.18 12.91
N ASN A 519 -3.47 10.07 11.93
CA ASN A 519 -3.45 9.73 10.51
C ASN A 519 -2.22 10.34 9.84
N TRP A 520 -1.63 9.60 8.91
CA TRP A 520 -0.45 10.01 8.14
C TRP A 520 -0.76 9.99 6.65
N PHE A 521 -0.26 10.97 5.92
CA PHE A 521 -0.35 11.03 4.47
C PHE A 521 1.03 11.27 3.87
N ALA A 522 1.27 10.65 2.71
CA ALA A 522 2.50 10.78 1.95
C ALA A 522 2.70 12.24 1.51
N LEU A 523 3.88 12.79 1.80
CA LEU A 523 4.30 14.06 1.22
C LEU A 523 4.85 13.84 -0.20
N ALA A 524 5.49 12.68 -0.45
CA ALA A 524 6.07 12.22 -1.72
C ALA A 524 5.76 10.74 -1.96
N ASP A 525 5.90 10.27 -3.20
CA ASP A 525 5.95 8.83 -3.48
C ASP A 525 7.16 8.20 -2.77
N GLY A 526 7.01 6.96 -2.28
CA GLY A 526 8.12 6.21 -1.72
C GLY A 526 9.15 5.83 -2.79
N TYR A 527 10.41 5.67 -2.37
CA TYR A 527 11.50 5.31 -3.26
C TYR A 527 12.49 4.36 -2.59
N ASP A 528 13.30 3.67 -3.40
CA ASP A 528 14.26 2.66 -2.96
C ASP A 528 15.65 2.93 -3.55
N SER A 529 16.56 1.94 -3.47
CA SER A 529 17.93 2.06 -3.99
C SER A 529 18.00 2.39 -5.50
N ARG A 530 16.94 2.16 -6.28
CA ARG A 530 16.88 2.48 -7.73
C ARG A 530 16.76 3.98 -8.00
N HIS A 531 16.42 4.78 -6.98
CA HIS A 531 16.29 6.23 -7.13
C HIS A 531 17.59 6.88 -7.64
N ILE A 532 18.74 6.39 -7.19
CA ILE A 532 20.06 6.80 -7.67
C ILE A 532 20.79 5.56 -8.19
N PRO A 533 21.16 5.49 -9.49
CA PRO A 533 21.74 4.28 -10.09
C PRO A 533 23.00 3.73 -9.40
N SER A 534 23.79 4.59 -8.74
CA SER A 534 24.95 4.13 -7.97
C SER A 534 24.54 3.37 -6.70
N TRP A 535 23.45 3.76 -6.02
CA TRP A 535 22.97 3.06 -4.83
C TRP A 535 22.49 1.65 -5.15
N GLU A 536 21.72 1.48 -6.23
CA GLU A 536 21.32 0.16 -6.73
C GLU A 536 22.53 -0.71 -7.08
N THR A 537 23.54 -0.13 -7.75
CA THR A 537 24.77 -0.83 -8.08
C THR A 537 25.51 -1.29 -6.82
N ASP A 538 25.62 -0.41 -5.83
CA ASP A 538 26.30 -0.68 -4.56
C ASP A 538 25.55 -1.74 -3.74
N TYR A 539 24.22 -1.63 -3.61
CA TYR A 539 23.36 -2.62 -2.95
C TYR A 539 23.58 -4.02 -3.54
N ASN A 540 23.54 -4.14 -4.87
CA ASN A 540 23.66 -5.41 -5.60
C ASN A 540 25.10 -5.95 -5.70
N SER A 541 26.11 -5.16 -5.30
CA SER A 541 27.52 -5.56 -5.43
C SER A 541 27.97 -6.61 -4.40
N SER A 542 27.20 -6.78 -3.31
CA SER A 542 27.53 -7.71 -2.23
C SER A 542 26.26 -8.30 -1.62
N ILE A 543 25.90 -9.51 -2.05
CA ILE A 543 24.70 -10.23 -1.60
C ILE A 543 25.09 -11.53 -0.89
N SER A 544 24.44 -11.82 0.25
CA SER A 544 24.57 -13.07 1.00
C SER A 544 23.20 -13.63 1.35
N GLY A 545 22.79 -14.72 0.68
CA GLY A 545 21.39 -15.14 0.66
C GLY A 545 20.61 -14.16 -0.22
N ASP A 546 19.54 -13.59 0.32
CA ASP A 546 18.75 -12.53 -0.35
C ASP A 546 19.12 -11.12 0.16
N ASN A 547 19.95 -11.02 1.20
CA ASN A 547 20.28 -9.76 1.85
C ASN A 547 21.54 -9.11 1.28
N SER A 548 21.53 -7.78 1.14
CA SER A 548 22.74 -7.00 0.84
C SER A 548 23.62 -6.86 2.08
N THR A 549 24.92 -7.15 1.90
CA THR A 549 25.96 -6.95 2.91
C THR A 549 26.84 -5.72 2.63
N TYR A 550 26.47 -4.90 1.65
CA TYR A 550 27.21 -3.68 1.34
C TYR A 550 27.03 -2.65 2.46
N GLU A 551 28.12 -2.02 2.90
CA GLU A 551 28.08 -0.98 3.93
C GLU A 551 28.04 0.42 3.31
N GLY A 552 27.08 1.25 3.75
CA GLY A 552 27.00 2.64 3.32
C GLY A 552 28.24 3.47 3.70
N ASN A 553 28.43 4.64 3.10
CA ASN A 553 29.49 5.57 3.48
C ASN A 553 29.02 7.02 3.26
N GLU A 554 29.48 7.96 4.09
CA GLU A 554 29.08 9.37 3.95
C GLU A 554 29.39 9.95 2.56
N SER A 555 30.44 9.47 1.88
CA SER A 555 30.77 9.92 0.52
C SER A 555 29.74 9.54 -0.55
N MET A 556 28.81 8.62 -0.22
CA MET A 556 27.71 8.20 -1.08
C MET A 556 26.44 9.04 -0.89
N MET A 557 26.42 9.92 0.13
CA MET A 557 25.25 10.73 0.40
C MET A 557 25.04 11.77 -0.71
N VAL A 558 23.80 11.94 -1.16
CA VAL A 558 23.43 13.00 -2.11
C VAL A 558 22.49 14.00 -1.47
N GLU A 559 22.49 15.23 -1.97
CA GLU A 559 21.48 16.23 -1.59
C GLU A 559 20.13 15.89 -2.24
N HIS A 560 19.09 15.84 -1.43
CA HIS A 560 17.70 15.70 -1.86
C HIS A 560 16.96 16.98 -1.49
N ALA A 561 16.26 17.56 -2.47
CA ALA A 561 15.32 18.65 -2.25
C ALA A 561 13.91 18.21 -2.63
N PHE A 562 13.02 18.23 -1.66
CA PHE A 562 11.65 17.81 -1.78
C PHE A 562 10.71 19.02 -1.67
N TYR A 563 9.77 19.10 -2.61
CA TYR A 563 8.74 20.13 -2.66
C TYR A 563 7.39 19.43 -2.50
N PRO A 564 6.87 19.30 -1.26
CA PRO A 564 5.57 18.70 -1.02
C PRO A 564 4.54 19.27 -1.98
N ARG A 565 3.96 18.39 -2.79
CA ARG A 565 2.80 18.76 -3.59
C ARG A 565 1.73 19.09 -2.57
N ILE A 566 1.25 20.33 -2.62
CA ILE A 566 0.08 20.75 -1.87
C ILE A 566 -1.09 19.98 -2.47
N SER A 567 -1.28 18.74 -2.03
CA SER A 567 -2.55 18.04 -2.22
C SER A 567 -3.62 18.82 -1.45
N ASP A 568 -4.89 18.54 -1.71
CA ASP A 568 -6.02 19.10 -0.94
C ASP A 568 -5.89 18.86 0.59
N MET A 569 -4.87 18.11 1.03
CA MET A 569 -4.59 17.75 2.41
C MET A 569 -3.77 18.79 3.20
N ILE A 570 -3.16 19.83 2.62
CA ILE A 570 -2.44 20.89 3.37
C ILE A 570 -3.04 22.27 3.06
N SER A 571 -3.25 23.08 4.10
CA SER A 571 -3.86 24.41 4.06
C SER A 571 -3.01 25.41 4.86
N ASN A 572 -3.16 26.69 4.54
CA ASN A 572 -2.47 27.77 5.22
C ASN A 572 -2.81 27.80 6.72
N GLY A 573 -1.78 27.77 7.57
CA GLY A 573 -1.89 27.77 9.02
C GLY A 573 -1.93 26.37 9.65
N ASP A 574 -1.89 25.30 8.85
CA ASP A 574 -1.81 23.94 9.39
C ASP A 574 -0.48 23.69 10.09
N SER A 575 -0.55 22.92 11.17
CA SER A 575 0.60 22.49 11.96
C SER A 575 0.84 21.00 11.71
N LEU A 576 1.94 20.67 11.04
CA LEU A 576 2.24 19.31 10.58
C LEU A 576 3.30 18.64 11.44
N LEU A 577 3.01 17.43 11.93
CA LEU A 577 4.08 16.50 12.32
C LEU A 577 4.67 15.89 11.06
N ILE A 578 6.00 15.79 10.99
CA ILE A 578 6.70 15.21 9.84
C ILE A 578 7.43 13.97 10.31
N ARG A 579 7.30 12.87 9.57
CA ARG A 579 8.03 11.63 9.83
C ARG A 579 8.77 11.12 8.60
N PHE A 580 9.90 10.49 8.87
CA PHE A 580 10.66 9.67 7.94
C PHE A 580 10.33 8.21 8.25
N ARG A 581 9.94 7.43 7.25
CA ARG A 581 9.55 6.03 7.42
C ARG A 581 10.30 5.12 6.45
N LEU A 582 10.74 3.97 6.94
CA LEU A 582 11.28 2.87 6.16
C LEU A 582 10.34 1.68 6.31
N TYR A 583 9.83 1.19 5.18
CA TYR A 583 9.05 -0.04 5.06
C TYR A 583 9.97 -1.19 4.68
N SER A 584 9.81 -2.33 5.37
CA SER A 584 10.51 -3.58 5.06
C SER A 584 9.53 -4.72 4.84
N ASP A 585 9.65 -5.35 3.68
CA ASP A 585 8.95 -6.55 3.25
C ASP A 585 9.44 -7.81 4.00
N PRO A 586 8.80 -8.98 3.80
CA PRO A 586 9.11 -10.22 4.50
C PRO A 586 10.57 -10.66 4.57
N TYR A 587 11.40 -10.50 3.53
CA TYR A 587 12.59 -11.34 3.41
C TYR A 587 13.89 -10.57 3.28
N ALA A 588 14.10 -9.82 2.20
CA ALA A 588 15.39 -9.21 1.98
C ALA A 588 15.57 -7.95 2.85
N ASN A 589 16.83 -7.62 3.10
CA ASN A 589 17.21 -6.36 3.71
C ASN A 589 18.60 -5.94 3.26
N GLY A 590 18.93 -4.69 3.54
CA GLY A 590 20.26 -4.12 3.30
C GLY A 590 20.71 -3.20 4.42
N TRP A 591 21.65 -2.34 4.09
CA TRP A 591 22.22 -1.40 5.05
C TRP A 591 21.16 -0.46 5.61
N GLY A 592 20.23 0.05 4.80
CA GLY A 592 19.12 0.89 5.24
C GLY A 592 19.25 2.35 4.82
N TRP A 593 18.81 3.28 5.67
CA TRP A 593 18.68 4.70 5.34
C TRP A 593 19.43 5.60 6.33
N ALA A 594 20.11 6.60 5.80
CA ALA A 594 20.74 7.67 6.58
C ALA A 594 20.33 9.04 6.05
N ILE A 595 20.09 9.99 6.95
CA ILE A 595 19.70 11.37 6.68
C ILE A 595 20.62 12.32 7.47
N ASP A 596 21.06 13.39 6.84
CA ASP A 596 21.87 14.44 7.45
C ASP A 596 21.47 15.84 6.92
N ASP A 597 21.88 16.91 7.60
CA ASP A 597 21.66 18.31 7.21
C ASP A 597 20.19 18.66 6.87
N LEU A 598 19.24 18.16 7.67
CA LEU A 598 17.81 18.38 7.48
C LEU A 598 17.43 19.85 7.64
N LYS A 599 16.71 20.39 6.67
CA LYS A 599 16.10 21.73 6.70
C LYS A 599 14.68 21.67 6.18
N ILE A 600 13.79 22.35 6.88
CA ILE A 600 12.38 22.47 6.56
C ILE A 600 12.06 23.97 6.60
N ASN A 601 11.79 24.56 5.44
CA ASN A 601 11.56 26.00 5.32
C ASN A 601 10.25 26.28 4.58
N PRO A 602 9.63 27.44 4.80
CA PRO A 602 8.62 27.96 3.89
C PRO A 602 9.21 28.16 2.50
N LEU A 603 8.39 28.00 1.48
CA LEU A 603 8.78 28.20 0.07
C LEU A 603 8.84 29.72 -0.24
N VAL A 604 9.81 30.43 0.32
CA VAL A 604 9.95 31.88 0.09
C VAL A 604 10.68 32.14 -1.23
N ASP A 605 9.96 32.66 -2.23
CA ASP A 605 10.50 33.04 -3.54
C ASP A 605 10.76 34.56 -3.68
N GLU A 606 10.59 35.34 -2.59
CA GLU A 606 10.66 36.80 -2.63
C GLU A 606 11.99 37.33 -2.06
N VAL A 607 12.86 37.84 -2.94
CA VAL A 607 13.98 38.71 -2.56
C VAL A 607 13.39 40.12 -2.35
N GLU A 608 13.48 40.67 -1.13
CA GLU A 608 13.08 42.07 -0.89
C GLU A 608 13.76 43.02 -1.89
N GLU A 609 12.96 43.77 -2.64
CA GLU A 609 13.43 44.74 -3.62
C GLU A 609 14.08 45.95 -2.89
N ILE A 610 15.42 46.04 -2.89
CA ILE A 610 16.12 47.21 -2.34
C ILE A 610 15.79 48.44 -3.19
N LYS A 611 14.87 49.29 -2.74
CA LYS A 611 14.58 50.58 -3.39
C LYS A 611 15.79 51.50 -3.30
N SER A 612 16.46 51.73 -4.43
CA SER A 612 17.54 52.71 -4.53
C SER A 612 17.00 54.14 -4.37
N PRO A 613 17.71 55.06 -3.67
CA PRO A 613 17.28 56.43 -3.48
C PRO A 613 17.28 57.20 -4.82
N VAL A 614 16.21 57.95 -5.09
CA VAL A 614 16.08 58.78 -6.29
C VAL A 614 16.83 60.10 -6.09
N ILE A 615 17.99 60.25 -6.72
CA ILE A 615 18.75 61.51 -6.74
C ILE A 615 18.29 62.35 -7.93
N LYS A 616 18.02 63.64 -7.73
CA LYS A 616 17.68 64.57 -8.83
C LYS A 616 18.78 65.61 -9.00
N VAL A 617 19.21 65.81 -10.25
CA VAL A 617 20.26 66.78 -10.64
C VAL A 617 19.63 67.88 -11.51
N TYR A 618 19.75 69.14 -11.09
CA TYR A 618 19.16 70.26 -11.82
C TYR A 618 19.91 71.59 -11.64
N PRO A 619 19.79 72.53 -12.60
CA PRO A 619 19.20 72.34 -13.93
C PRO A 619 20.13 71.50 -14.84
N ASN A 620 19.55 70.58 -15.61
CA ASN A 620 20.30 69.75 -16.57
C ASN A 620 19.47 69.59 -17.87
N PRO A 621 19.89 70.19 -19.00
CA PRO A 621 21.12 70.97 -19.21
C PRO A 621 21.19 72.24 -18.35
N GLY A 622 22.40 72.69 -18.00
CA GLY A 622 22.58 73.86 -17.14
C GLY A 622 23.85 74.67 -17.45
N ASN A 623 23.96 75.84 -16.82
CA ASN A 623 25.00 76.84 -17.07
C ASN A 623 26.29 76.64 -16.25
N GLY A 624 26.42 75.49 -15.59
CA GLY A 624 27.58 75.14 -14.78
C GLY A 624 27.33 75.15 -13.29
N ILE A 625 26.25 75.73 -12.78
CA ILE A 625 25.86 75.53 -11.38
C ILE A 625 24.91 74.34 -11.30
N VAL A 626 25.34 73.27 -10.62
CA VAL A 626 24.66 71.97 -10.55
C VAL A 626 24.17 71.72 -9.13
N ASN A 627 22.87 71.55 -8.94
CA ASN A 627 22.27 71.25 -7.63
C ASN A 627 21.82 69.80 -7.56
N PHE A 628 22.01 69.19 -6.40
CA PHE A 628 21.55 67.83 -6.08
C PHE A 628 20.50 67.91 -4.97
N THR A 629 19.39 67.20 -5.17
CA THR A 629 18.40 66.93 -4.11
C THR A 629 18.21 65.44 -3.93
N PHE A 630 18.20 65.00 -2.69
CA PHE A 630 17.99 63.62 -2.25
C PHE A 630 16.58 63.53 -1.67
N ASP A 631 15.74 62.63 -2.19
CA ASP A 631 14.41 62.39 -1.60
C ASP A 631 14.60 61.51 -0.35
N SER A 632 14.35 62.08 0.83
CA SER A 632 14.71 61.47 2.11
C SER A 632 13.66 60.44 2.57
N GLY A 633 13.99 59.16 2.45
CA GLY A 633 13.50 58.08 3.31
C GLY A 633 14.71 57.38 3.91
N ASP A 634 14.84 57.44 5.24
CA ASP A 634 15.86 56.85 6.11
C ASP A 634 17.34 56.98 5.68
N HIS A 635 18.00 57.97 6.29
CA HIS A 635 19.46 58.11 6.54
C HIS A 635 20.44 57.41 5.59
N ILE A 636 20.50 57.83 4.33
CA ILE A 636 21.64 57.53 3.44
C ILE A 636 22.47 58.81 3.27
N LYS A 637 23.65 58.88 3.88
CA LYS A 637 24.60 60.01 3.72
C LYS A 637 25.51 59.74 2.51
N PRO A 638 25.48 60.54 1.43
CA PRO A 638 26.41 60.35 0.32
C PRO A 638 27.85 60.63 0.75
N VAL A 639 28.80 59.77 0.35
CA VAL A 639 30.16 59.78 0.89
C VAL A 639 31.13 60.55 -0.03
N TYR A 640 31.02 60.44 -1.37
CA TYR A 640 31.82 61.23 -2.34
C TYR A 640 31.11 61.48 -3.69
N ILE A 641 31.27 62.67 -4.28
CA ILE A 641 30.85 62.97 -5.67
C ILE A 641 32.09 63.22 -6.53
N SER A 642 32.16 62.56 -7.68
CA SER A 642 33.19 62.75 -8.71
C SER A 642 32.55 63.17 -10.03
N VAL A 643 33.12 64.17 -10.70
CA VAL A 643 32.68 64.63 -12.03
C VAL A 643 33.77 64.35 -13.04
N TYR A 644 33.41 63.67 -14.13
CA TYR A 644 34.29 63.33 -15.23
C TYR A 644 33.87 64.07 -16.51
N ASN A 645 34.84 64.54 -17.28
CA ASN A 645 34.58 65.02 -18.63
C ASN A 645 34.32 63.85 -19.61
N TRP A 646 33.95 64.15 -20.85
CA TRP A 646 33.65 63.13 -21.86
C TRP A 646 34.83 62.21 -22.21
N GLN A 647 36.09 62.64 -21.94
CA GLN A 647 37.28 61.79 -22.08
C GLN A 647 37.52 60.88 -20.87
N GLY A 648 36.68 60.93 -19.83
CA GLY A 648 36.83 60.14 -18.61
C GLY A 648 37.85 60.69 -17.61
N VAL A 649 38.29 61.95 -17.76
CA VAL A 649 39.17 62.60 -16.79
C VAL A 649 38.35 63.19 -15.66
N CYS A 650 38.68 62.86 -14.42
CA CYS A 650 38.05 63.43 -13.22
C CYS A 650 38.46 64.90 -13.10
N ILE A 651 37.48 65.81 -13.12
CA ILE A 651 37.69 67.26 -13.05
C ILE A 651 37.28 67.84 -11.69
N VAL A 652 36.41 67.15 -10.95
CA VAL A 652 35.99 67.53 -9.60
C VAL A 652 35.85 66.25 -8.79
N GLN A 653 36.37 66.26 -7.56
CA GLN A 653 36.13 65.22 -6.57
C GLN A 653 35.93 65.90 -5.22
N GLU A 654 34.72 65.83 -4.67
CA GLU A 654 34.39 66.40 -3.36
C GLU A 654 34.04 65.31 -2.35
N ALA A 655 34.48 65.54 -1.11
CA ALA A 655 34.34 64.65 0.02
C ALA A 655 33.41 65.25 1.08
N SER A 656 32.44 64.45 1.53
CA SER A 656 31.52 64.71 2.65
C SER A 656 30.34 65.66 2.38
N PHE A 657 29.13 65.15 2.61
CA PHE A 657 27.90 65.95 2.66
C PHE A 657 27.17 65.67 3.98
N THR A 658 27.05 66.71 4.81
CA THR A 658 26.18 66.72 5.99
C THR A 658 24.91 67.54 5.76
N GLU A 659 24.70 68.05 4.54
CA GLU A 659 23.58 68.93 4.18
C GLU A 659 22.69 68.28 3.10
N GLU A 660 21.37 68.49 3.17
CA GLU A 660 20.36 67.89 2.28
C GLU A 660 20.40 68.40 0.82
N ARG A 661 21.22 69.43 0.55
CA ARG A 661 21.43 70.01 -0.79
C ARG A 661 22.90 70.28 -1.03
N ILE A 662 23.35 69.91 -2.21
CA ILE A 662 24.75 70.08 -2.65
C ILE A 662 24.74 70.92 -3.92
N THR A 663 25.70 71.85 -4.02
CA THR A 663 25.89 72.66 -5.23
C THR A 663 27.33 72.54 -5.73
N LEU A 664 27.51 72.12 -6.98
CA LEU A 664 28.81 72.09 -7.66
C LEU A 664 28.89 73.19 -8.73
N ASP A 665 30.04 73.87 -8.82
CA ASP A 665 30.31 74.87 -9.85
C ASP A 665 31.27 74.33 -10.92
N LEU A 666 30.70 74.00 -12.07
CA LEU A 666 31.36 73.59 -13.30
C LEU A 666 31.44 74.71 -14.34
N SER A 667 30.99 75.94 -14.05
CA SER A 667 30.85 77.04 -15.04
C SER A 667 32.14 77.42 -15.77
N ARG A 668 33.29 77.17 -15.14
CA ARG A 668 34.62 77.44 -15.70
C ARG A 668 35.08 76.40 -16.72
N ASN A 669 34.37 75.27 -16.83
CA ASN A 669 34.70 74.21 -17.77
C ASN A 669 34.13 74.48 -19.19
N PRO A 670 34.65 73.81 -20.24
CA PRO A 670 34.11 73.92 -21.59
C PRO A 670 32.66 73.39 -21.68
N PRO A 671 31.79 73.95 -22.56
CA PRO A 671 30.48 73.35 -22.83
C PRO A 671 30.63 71.90 -23.32
N GLY A 672 29.77 71.00 -22.85
CA GLY A 672 29.84 69.59 -23.20
C GLY A 672 29.19 68.65 -22.19
N LEU A 673 29.30 67.36 -22.47
CA LEU A 673 28.76 66.30 -21.61
C LEU A 673 29.75 65.96 -20.48
N TYR A 674 29.22 65.93 -19.26
CA TYR A 674 29.90 65.50 -18.05
C TYR A 674 29.18 64.31 -17.44
N LEU A 675 29.94 63.40 -16.82
CA LEU A 675 29.44 62.28 -16.05
C LEU A 675 29.67 62.55 -14.56
N ILE A 676 28.59 62.57 -13.80
CA ILE A 676 28.62 62.75 -12.35
C ILE A 676 28.40 61.39 -11.71
N VAL A 677 29.38 60.93 -10.95
CA VAL A 677 29.35 59.66 -10.22
C VAL A 677 29.22 59.97 -8.74
N ILE A 678 28.18 59.44 -8.12
CA ILE A 678 27.88 59.60 -6.70
C ILE A 678 28.08 58.25 -6.04
N ASN A 679 29.02 58.17 -5.11
CA ASN A 679 29.33 56.94 -4.38
C ASN A 679 28.68 57.00 -2.99
N GLY A 680 27.76 56.07 -2.72
CA GLY A 680 27.12 55.86 -1.41
C GLY A 680 27.52 54.51 -0.80
N GLU A 681 27.18 54.28 0.47
CA GLU A 681 27.53 53.04 1.19
C GLU A 681 26.91 51.78 0.56
N GLN A 682 25.78 51.91 -0.14
CA GLN A 682 25.06 50.79 -0.78
C GLN A 682 25.26 50.70 -2.31
N GLY A 683 26.11 51.55 -2.90
CA GLY A 683 26.44 51.48 -4.33
C GLY A 683 26.72 52.84 -5.00
N ASN A 684 27.06 52.78 -6.29
CA ASN A 684 27.44 53.94 -7.09
C ASN A 684 26.33 54.30 -8.08
N THR A 685 25.87 55.55 -8.09
CA THR A 685 24.93 56.08 -9.07
C THR A 685 25.63 57.01 -10.03
N THR A 686 25.41 56.85 -11.34
CA THR A 686 26.00 57.71 -12.38
C THR A 686 24.93 58.49 -13.13
N MET A 687 25.16 59.79 -13.33
CA MET A 687 24.26 60.70 -14.03
C MET A 687 25.00 61.50 -15.10
N LYS A 688 24.30 61.82 -16.18
CA LYS A 688 24.81 62.68 -17.26
C LYS A 688 24.40 64.11 -17.01
N TYR A 689 25.34 65.05 -17.06
CA TYR A 689 25.08 66.49 -16.99
C TYR A 689 25.56 67.18 -18.26
N ASN A 690 24.70 67.98 -18.89
CA ASN A 690 25.06 68.73 -20.09
C ASN A 690 25.30 70.20 -19.76
N LEU A 691 26.57 70.62 -19.83
CA LEU A 691 26.97 72.01 -19.61
C LEU A 691 26.79 72.81 -20.91
N ILE A 692 25.90 73.78 -20.86
CA ILE A 692 25.64 74.75 -21.92
C ILE A 692 26.06 76.14 -21.44
N LYS A 693 26.70 76.96 -22.28
CA LYS A 693 27.07 78.34 -21.93
C LYS A 693 26.08 79.35 -22.45
#